data_AF-A0A5C6D557-F1
#
_entry.id   AF-A0A5C6D557-F1
#
_cell.length_a   1.000
_cell.length_b   1.000
_cell.length_c   1.000
_cell.angle_alpha   90.00
_cell.angle_beta   90.00
_cell.angle_gamma   90.00
#
_symmetry.space_group_name_H-M   'P 1'
#
loop_
_entity.id
_entity.type
_entity.pdbx_description
1 polymer ?
#
loop_
_entity_poly.entity_id
_entity_poly.type
_entity_poly.pdbx_seq_one_letter_code
_entity_poly.pdbx_strand_id
1 'polypeptide(L)'
;MTLRHLPSTLAILVLLAQQAVTAAVPLGGFIPFVGIGLTDEFKNASTDLTGTFFLADSENSIVGDPLFGTPPVGTGVPYYDLALLDTGAATHILTSKAAGPSGFDIDGNGFDGTNIQQIGGATGLIDLEINDPLAIFAGGLKDFTASGSTITKKPAANLRGQSSVATLSAPTEWKLPNILGLPMAAQHAITIKNSEPQIFHLGDRTVRTPEVEFSDLGIGGGNITRRAPLKLRPGSSFIAGPLYIQNLDIFGGNFDFHENPLSPTIVENGGLYIDVDLFRGAKSIQDKEFLFDTGADLTVVSEITAARLGFDPILDTPDFVLEVEGSGGVSAGIPGFYLDELNIDTVGGTFTMHHVPIAVLDVTNPNDPGNIIDGILGMHLFTGRDLVIDINPSIGQGGVGPSLYISNPVTETHNWTSTLASTSFVTAANWTANGVPNQMWVADLRNSAIPSQQVILTTSSTVNQFIVAAGPGKQMSFQLSGSGKLTSFGETLIEQGGTISLNGSGTRLDAQFVNIEGGTLRGNGSVFVGSGPITGVVRNLSGRVEPGNGVGKMEIIGDFSNLVDGTLAIELGGTGAGQFDVLDVDRFAFLNGTLQVSLNGFAPVVGNMFTFLTTGADGVNGEFSNLMLPAGFQWGVDYLADSVVLKVLGLGTSGDFDGDGDVDGHDFLAWQRNPSIGNLADWRNNYGAGGSLSAATAVPEPSGSILLLMAAAILTRTQRRRI
;
A
#
# COMPACT_ATOMS: atom_id res chain seq x y z
N MET A 1 2.63 20.27 -73.65
CA MET A 1 2.14 19.11 -72.87
C MET A 1 2.38 19.42 -71.39
N THR A 2 1.72 20.46 -70.89
CA THR A 2 0.54 20.39 -69.99
C THR A 2 0.86 19.81 -68.61
N LEU A 3 1.21 20.72 -67.70
CA LEU A 3 1.03 20.58 -66.26
C LEU A 3 -0.41 20.11 -65.95
N ARG A 4 -0.54 19.16 -65.03
CA ARG A 4 -1.80 18.93 -64.31
C ARG A 4 -1.53 18.98 -62.81
N HIS A 5 -2.05 20.03 -62.19
CA HIS A 5 -2.29 20.13 -60.76
C HIS A 5 -3.28 19.05 -60.32
N LEU A 6 -2.96 18.35 -59.23
CA LEU A 6 -3.91 17.62 -58.40
C LEU A 6 -4.03 18.36 -57.06
N PRO A 7 -5.25 18.55 -56.54
CA PRO A 7 -5.51 19.42 -55.40
C PRO A 7 -5.12 18.73 -54.09
N SER A 8 -4.50 19.52 -53.21
CA SER A 8 -4.24 19.21 -51.80
C SER A 8 -5.56 19.16 -51.03
N THR A 9 -6.06 17.95 -50.76
CA THR A 9 -7.06 17.70 -49.71
C THR A 9 -6.36 17.74 -48.36
N LEU A 10 -6.61 18.82 -47.64
CA LEU A 10 -6.26 19.00 -46.23
C LEU A 10 -7.09 18.01 -45.40
N ALA A 11 -6.56 16.81 -45.17
CA ALA A 11 -7.10 15.89 -44.18
C ALA A 11 -6.71 16.42 -42.79
N ILE A 12 -7.66 17.09 -42.13
CA ILE A 12 -7.60 17.34 -40.69
C ILE A 12 -7.65 15.95 -40.05
N LEU A 13 -6.48 15.41 -39.73
CA LEU A 13 -6.32 14.25 -38.89
C LEU A 13 -6.72 14.71 -37.49
N VAL A 14 -8.02 14.59 -37.18
CA VAL A 14 -8.49 14.61 -35.80
C VAL A 14 -7.80 13.42 -35.15
N LEU A 15 -6.72 13.70 -34.42
CA LEU A 15 -6.10 12.78 -33.51
C LEU A 15 -7.13 12.51 -32.42
N LEU A 16 -8.03 11.55 -32.66
CA LEU A 16 -8.75 10.87 -31.61
C LEU A 16 -7.68 10.14 -30.80
N ALA A 17 -7.08 10.84 -29.85
CA ALA A 17 -6.47 10.24 -28.69
C ALA A 17 -7.60 9.56 -27.93
N GLN A 18 -7.98 8.36 -28.36
CA GLN A 18 -8.41 7.35 -27.41
C GLN A 18 -7.17 7.06 -26.59
N GLN A 19 -6.99 7.82 -25.50
CA GLN A 19 -6.26 7.31 -24.35
C GLN A 19 -7.06 6.10 -23.88
N ALA A 20 -6.77 4.94 -24.47
CA ALA A 20 -6.86 3.71 -23.74
C ALA A 20 -5.79 3.85 -22.65
N VAL A 21 -6.16 4.44 -21.52
CA VAL A 21 -5.39 4.33 -20.29
C VAL A 21 -5.34 2.82 -20.06
N THR A 22 -4.18 2.22 -20.33
CA THR A 22 -3.91 0.86 -19.85
C THR A 22 -4.18 0.92 -18.36
N ALA A 23 -5.09 0.10 -17.83
CA ALA A 23 -5.37 0.10 -16.39
C ALA A 23 -4.02 0.09 -15.65
N ALA A 24 -3.74 1.17 -14.92
CA ALA A 24 -2.45 1.34 -14.26
C ALA A 24 -2.26 0.20 -13.26
N VAL A 25 -1.02 -0.25 -13.10
CA VAL A 25 -0.72 -1.22 -12.05
C VAL A 25 -0.93 -0.52 -10.70
N PRO A 26 -1.76 -1.08 -9.79
CA PRO A 26 -2.08 -0.41 -8.54
C PRO A 26 -0.86 -0.32 -7.62
N LEU A 27 -0.82 0.70 -6.76
CA LEU A 27 0.20 0.86 -5.72
C LEU A 27 -0.11 -0.03 -4.51
N GLY A 28 0.03 -1.34 -4.71
CA GLY A 28 -0.24 -2.40 -3.74
C GLY A 28 -1.06 -3.54 -4.35
N GLY A 29 -0.73 -4.78 -3.98
CA GLY A 29 -1.33 -6.00 -4.52
C GLY A 29 -2.31 -6.68 -3.60
N PHE A 30 -2.99 -7.71 -4.10
CA PHE A 30 -3.82 -8.57 -3.25
C PHE A 30 -2.94 -9.33 -2.25
N ILE A 31 -3.53 -9.67 -1.10
CA ILE A 31 -2.87 -10.43 -0.04
C ILE A 31 -3.49 -11.84 0.01
N PRO A 32 -2.75 -12.91 -0.32
CA PRO A 32 -3.28 -14.28 -0.30
C PRO A 32 -3.25 -14.86 1.12
N PHE A 33 -4.41 -14.91 1.76
CA PHE A 33 -4.61 -15.60 3.04
C PHE A 33 -5.18 -17.00 2.87
N VAL A 34 -4.75 -17.90 3.74
CA VAL A 34 -5.28 -19.25 3.90
C VAL A 34 -5.68 -19.48 5.37
N GLY A 35 -6.59 -20.42 5.61
CA GLY A 35 -6.83 -20.92 6.96
C GLY A 35 -5.90 -22.07 7.27
N ILE A 36 -5.25 -22.05 8.43
CA ILE A 36 -4.34 -23.09 8.90
C ILE A 36 -4.88 -23.81 10.13
N GLY A 37 -4.52 -25.08 10.28
CA GLY A 37 -4.72 -25.89 11.49
C GLY A 37 -3.58 -26.87 11.68
N LEU A 38 -3.27 -27.21 12.93
CA LEU A 38 -2.15 -28.09 13.28
C LEU A 38 -2.64 -29.39 13.90
N THR A 39 -1.85 -30.45 13.76
CA THR A 39 -2.05 -31.74 14.45
C THR A 39 -0.73 -32.24 15.00
N ASP A 40 -0.80 -33.28 15.84
CA ASP A 40 0.36 -33.93 16.47
C ASP A 40 1.09 -34.94 15.56
N GLU A 41 0.78 -35.00 14.26
CA GLU A 41 1.39 -35.99 13.37
C GLU A 41 2.85 -35.65 13.03
N PHE A 42 3.76 -36.58 13.35
CA PHE A 42 5.14 -36.54 12.90
C PHE A 42 5.75 -37.95 12.84
N LYS A 43 6.82 -38.11 12.07
CA LYS A 43 7.63 -39.32 12.04
C LYS A 43 8.60 -39.34 13.21
N ASN A 44 8.46 -40.34 14.08
CA ASN A 44 9.39 -40.56 15.17
C ASN A 44 10.50 -41.52 14.72
N ALA A 45 11.77 -41.15 14.92
CA ALA A 45 12.92 -41.98 14.56
C ALA A 45 12.95 -43.37 15.25
N SER A 46 12.26 -43.53 16.39
CA SER A 46 12.12 -44.82 17.07
C SER A 46 11.14 -45.77 16.36
N THR A 47 10.22 -45.25 15.56
CA THR A 47 9.19 -46.01 14.84
C THR A 47 9.40 -46.02 13.32
N ASP A 48 9.99 -44.97 12.77
CA ASP A 48 10.35 -44.84 11.36
C ASP A 48 11.79 -45.29 11.08
N LEU A 49 11.91 -46.54 10.64
CA LEU A 49 13.20 -47.17 10.28
C LEU A 49 13.67 -46.84 8.86
N THR A 50 12.94 -46.01 8.10
CA THR A 50 13.36 -45.59 6.75
C THR A 50 14.54 -44.61 6.79
N GLY A 51 14.76 -43.96 7.93
CA GLY A 51 15.80 -42.95 8.10
C GLY A 51 15.46 -41.61 7.45
N THR A 52 14.18 -41.33 7.18
CA THR A 52 13.70 -40.07 6.59
C THR A 52 12.76 -39.30 7.52
N PHE A 53 12.80 -39.58 8.83
CA PHE A 53 11.96 -38.94 9.85
C PHE A 53 12.14 -37.41 9.94
N PHE A 54 13.24 -36.88 9.40
CA PHE A 54 13.53 -35.45 9.33
C PHE A 54 13.09 -34.78 8.01
N LEU A 55 12.57 -35.56 7.05
CA LEU A 55 11.94 -35.05 5.83
C LEU A 55 10.45 -34.84 6.09
N ALA A 56 9.93 -33.70 5.66
CA ALA A 56 8.49 -33.45 5.70
C ALA A 56 7.76 -34.33 4.69
N ASP A 57 6.64 -34.94 5.08
CA ASP A 57 5.78 -35.69 4.16
C ASP A 57 4.65 -34.80 3.66
N SER A 58 4.33 -34.94 2.37
CA SER A 58 3.20 -34.25 1.75
C SER A 58 1.90 -34.96 2.10
N GLU A 59 0.94 -34.23 2.67
CA GLU A 59 -0.35 -34.74 3.10
C GLU A 59 -1.50 -34.20 2.24
N ASN A 60 -2.40 -35.10 1.84
CA ASN A 60 -3.55 -34.78 0.98
C ASN A 60 -4.87 -34.63 1.75
N SER A 61 -4.84 -34.87 3.05
CA SER A 61 -5.93 -34.72 4.01
C SER A 61 -5.35 -34.60 5.42
N ILE A 62 -6.13 -34.08 6.37
CA ILE A 62 -5.73 -34.01 7.78
C ILE A 62 -5.43 -35.42 8.32
N VAL A 63 -4.27 -35.56 8.95
CA VAL A 63 -3.79 -36.75 9.68
C VAL A 63 -3.33 -36.31 11.08
N GLY A 64 -3.20 -37.24 12.03
CA GLY A 64 -2.96 -36.92 13.46
C GLY A 64 -4.17 -36.36 14.20
N ASP A 65 -4.01 -36.17 15.50
CA ASP A 65 -4.98 -35.53 16.39
C ASP A 65 -4.78 -34.00 16.38
N PRO A 66 -5.85 -33.20 16.19
CA PRO A 66 -5.71 -31.75 16.09
C PRO A 66 -5.22 -31.08 17.38
N LEU A 67 -4.37 -30.06 17.22
CA LEU A 67 -3.90 -29.24 18.33
C LEU A 67 -4.91 -28.15 18.70
N PHE A 68 -5.02 -27.92 19.99
CA PHE A 68 -5.83 -26.86 20.58
C PHE A 68 -5.32 -26.57 22.00
N GLY A 69 -5.39 -25.32 22.41
CA GLY A 69 -5.01 -24.90 23.75
C GLY A 69 -6.05 -25.13 24.83
N THR A 70 -5.64 -24.86 26.06
CA THR A 70 -6.53 -24.93 27.24
C THR A 70 -7.71 -23.96 27.08
N PRO A 71 -8.96 -24.43 26.98
CA PRO A 71 -10.09 -23.54 26.72
C PRO A 71 -10.44 -22.74 27.98
N PRO A 72 -11.17 -21.62 27.86
CA PRO A 72 -12.25 -21.35 28.81
C PRO A 72 -13.31 -22.45 28.62
N VAL A 73 -13.05 -23.64 29.18
CA VAL A 73 -13.97 -24.78 29.38
C VAL A 73 -14.72 -25.32 28.14
N GLY A 74 -14.27 -26.47 27.60
CA GLY A 74 -15.18 -27.63 27.43
C GLY A 74 -15.71 -28.09 26.06
N THR A 75 -15.01 -27.97 24.92
CA THR A 75 -15.54 -28.56 23.66
C THR A 75 -14.61 -29.44 22.81
N GLY A 76 -13.28 -29.42 22.99
CA GLY A 76 -12.37 -30.22 22.13
C GLY A 76 -12.46 -29.84 20.65
N VAL A 77 -12.71 -28.57 20.35
CA VAL A 77 -12.81 -28.05 18.98
C VAL A 77 -11.41 -27.65 18.53
N PRO A 78 -10.92 -28.16 17.38
CA PRO A 78 -9.62 -27.79 16.84
C PRO A 78 -9.46 -26.28 16.65
N TYR A 79 -8.28 -25.73 16.97
CA TYR A 79 -7.97 -24.34 16.69
C TYR A 79 -7.65 -24.15 15.20
N TYR A 80 -8.07 -23.01 14.64
CA TYR A 80 -7.74 -22.60 13.29
C TYR A 80 -7.44 -21.10 13.28
N ASP A 81 -6.52 -20.68 12.44
CA ASP A 81 -6.15 -19.27 12.30
C ASP A 81 -5.82 -18.90 10.85
N LEU A 82 -5.69 -17.60 10.57
CA LEU A 82 -5.25 -17.12 9.26
C LEU A 82 -3.73 -17.17 9.14
N ALA A 83 -3.23 -17.55 7.97
CA ALA A 83 -1.84 -17.38 7.59
C ALA A 83 -1.71 -16.70 6.23
N LEU A 84 -0.71 -15.83 6.09
CA LEU A 84 -0.25 -15.30 4.81
C LEU A 84 0.46 -16.43 4.05
N LEU A 85 0.04 -16.66 2.82
CA LEU A 85 0.80 -17.52 1.91
C LEU A 85 2.00 -16.73 1.37
N ASP A 86 3.20 -17.17 1.72
CA ASP A 86 4.43 -16.45 1.43
C ASP A 86 5.48 -17.39 0.84
N THR A 87 5.64 -17.36 -0.49
CA THR A 87 6.68 -18.15 -1.16
C THR A 87 8.09 -17.58 -0.99
N GLY A 88 8.24 -16.35 -0.47
CA GLY A 88 9.53 -15.74 -0.13
C GLY A 88 10.05 -16.16 1.24
N ALA A 89 9.17 -16.55 2.15
CA ALA A 89 9.53 -17.06 3.47
C ALA A 89 10.11 -18.49 3.40
N ALA A 90 11.28 -18.70 4.00
CA ALA A 90 11.98 -19.99 3.97
C ALA A 90 11.26 -21.12 4.73
N THR A 91 10.39 -20.77 5.69
CA THR A 91 9.69 -21.72 6.57
C THR A 91 8.33 -21.19 7.05
N HIS A 92 7.63 -21.98 7.85
CA HIS A 92 6.38 -21.62 8.51
C HIS A 92 6.62 -20.88 9.83
N ILE A 93 5.84 -19.83 10.08
CA ILE A 93 5.95 -19.01 11.28
C ILE A 93 4.57 -18.87 11.92
N LEU A 94 4.49 -19.16 13.21
CA LEU A 94 3.31 -18.97 14.05
C LEU A 94 3.49 -17.72 14.90
N THR A 95 2.47 -16.87 14.93
CA THR A 95 2.43 -15.73 15.85
C THR A 95 2.39 -16.23 17.30
N SER A 96 2.89 -15.41 18.23
CA SER A 96 2.79 -15.69 19.68
C SER A 96 1.36 -16.04 20.13
N LYS A 97 0.34 -15.39 19.55
CA LYS A 97 -1.07 -15.68 19.84
C LYS A 97 -1.48 -17.08 19.35
N ALA A 98 -1.08 -17.46 18.14
CA ALA A 98 -1.40 -18.76 17.57
C ALA A 98 -0.61 -19.88 18.26
N ALA A 99 0.66 -19.68 18.58
CA ALA A 99 1.49 -20.67 19.26
C ALA A 99 1.13 -20.84 20.75
N GLY A 100 0.66 -19.77 21.41
CA GLY A 100 0.39 -19.76 22.84
C GLY A 100 -0.90 -20.48 23.28
N PRO A 101 -1.22 -20.43 24.59
CA PRO A 101 -2.29 -21.23 25.20
C PRO A 101 -3.71 -20.94 24.70
N SER A 102 -3.93 -19.79 24.07
CA SER A 102 -5.22 -19.44 23.44
C SER A 102 -5.38 -19.96 22.01
N GLY A 103 -4.32 -20.51 21.42
CA GLY A 103 -4.27 -21.00 20.05
C GLY A 103 -4.03 -22.50 20.00
N PHE A 104 -2.93 -22.90 19.34
CA PHE A 104 -2.47 -24.28 19.22
C PHE A 104 -1.81 -24.81 20.50
N ASP A 105 -1.34 -23.92 21.40
CA ASP A 105 -0.71 -24.28 22.67
C ASP A 105 0.46 -25.25 22.48
N ILE A 106 1.46 -24.80 21.73
CA ILE A 106 2.62 -25.60 21.31
C ILE A 106 3.34 -26.20 22.53
N ASP A 107 3.66 -25.37 23.53
CA ASP A 107 4.24 -25.79 24.82
C ASP A 107 3.30 -26.74 25.59
N GLY A 108 2.02 -26.38 25.73
CA GLY A 108 1.04 -27.22 26.43
C GLY A 108 0.83 -28.60 25.80
N ASN A 109 1.12 -28.76 24.51
CA ASN A 109 1.07 -30.03 23.78
C ASN A 109 2.45 -30.71 23.65
N GLY A 110 3.52 -30.12 24.19
CA GLY A 110 4.87 -30.69 24.22
C GLY A 110 5.61 -30.64 22.89
N PHE A 111 5.38 -29.58 22.09
CA PHE A 111 6.07 -29.34 20.83
C PHE A 111 6.98 -28.11 20.87
N ASP A 112 7.22 -27.52 22.04
CA ASP A 112 8.14 -26.39 22.19
C ASP A 112 9.60 -26.84 22.12
N GLY A 113 10.43 -26.03 21.49
CA GLY A 113 11.88 -26.22 21.48
C GLY A 113 12.60 -25.06 22.14
N THR A 114 13.89 -25.26 22.42
CA THR A 114 14.76 -24.26 23.10
C THR A 114 15.77 -23.61 22.15
N ASN A 115 15.97 -24.18 20.96
CA ASN A 115 16.81 -23.59 19.94
C ASN A 115 16.09 -22.41 19.30
N ILE A 116 16.89 -21.42 18.88
CA ILE A 116 16.39 -20.22 18.23
C ILE A 116 16.93 -20.13 16.81
N GLN A 117 16.08 -19.65 15.91
CA GLN A 117 16.46 -19.24 14.57
C GLN A 117 16.33 -17.72 14.47
N GLN A 118 17.45 -17.05 14.19
CA GLN A 118 17.41 -15.66 13.80
C GLN A 118 16.92 -15.57 12.36
N ILE A 119 15.85 -14.82 12.11
CA ILE A 119 15.35 -14.54 10.76
C ILE A 119 15.56 -13.07 10.43
N GLY A 120 15.88 -12.80 9.17
CA GLY A 120 15.97 -11.46 8.62
C GLY A 120 14.86 -11.19 7.62
N GLY A 121 14.48 -9.92 7.51
CA GLY A 121 13.60 -9.44 6.44
C GLY A 121 13.80 -7.96 6.18
N ALA A 122 12.82 -7.31 5.56
CA ALA A 122 12.95 -5.95 5.04
C ALA A 122 13.32 -4.88 6.09
N THR A 123 13.11 -5.14 7.38
CA THR A 123 13.24 -4.14 8.45
C THR A 123 14.16 -4.54 9.61
N GLY A 124 14.85 -5.68 9.54
CA GLY A 124 15.81 -6.09 10.57
C GLY A 124 15.87 -7.60 10.84
N LEU A 125 16.48 -7.95 11.97
CA LEU A 125 16.66 -9.32 12.46
C LEU A 125 15.82 -9.54 13.73
N ILE A 126 15.24 -10.73 13.86
CA ILE A 126 14.48 -11.14 15.05
C ILE A 126 14.72 -12.63 15.34
N ASP A 127 14.79 -12.99 16.61
CA ASP A 127 15.00 -14.37 17.05
C ASP A 127 13.65 -15.05 17.32
N LEU A 128 13.47 -16.25 16.77
CA LEU A 128 12.27 -17.07 16.93
C LEU A 128 12.63 -18.43 17.52
N GLU A 129 11.74 -19.00 18.31
CA GLU A 129 11.90 -20.35 18.86
C GLU A 129 11.57 -21.39 17.79
N ILE A 130 12.39 -22.43 17.70
CA ILE A 130 12.17 -23.56 16.78
C ILE A 130 11.34 -24.60 17.53
N ASN A 131 10.17 -24.90 16.99
CA ASN A 131 9.28 -25.92 17.55
C ASN A 131 9.69 -27.31 17.06
N ASP A 132 9.33 -28.32 17.84
CA ASP A 132 9.45 -29.73 17.46
C ASP A 132 8.52 -30.06 16.28
N PRO A 133 8.84 -31.13 15.51
CA PRO A 133 8.10 -31.44 14.31
C PRO A 133 6.67 -31.87 14.62
N LEU A 134 5.73 -31.23 13.92
CA LEU A 134 4.29 -31.47 13.98
C LEU A 134 3.72 -31.51 12.55
N ALA A 135 2.39 -31.53 12.40
CA ALA A 135 1.78 -31.37 11.09
C ALA A 135 0.99 -30.06 10.96
N ILE A 136 1.13 -29.41 9.81
CA ILE A 136 0.44 -28.17 9.45
C ILE A 136 -0.42 -28.41 8.21
N PHE A 137 -1.69 -28.02 8.28
CA PHE A 137 -2.66 -28.13 7.19
C PHE A 137 -3.23 -26.77 6.83
N ALA A 138 -3.45 -26.54 5.55
CA ALA A 138 -3.98 -25.30 5.00
C ALA A 138 -5.10 -25.54 3.99
N GLY A 139 -5.96 -24.54 3.84
CA GLY A 139 -6.98 -24.47 2.80
C GLY A 139 -7.43 -23.04 2.53
N GLY A 140 -8.03 -22.81 1.36
CA GLY A 140 -8.59 -21.52 1.00
C GLY A 140 -9.78 -21.14 1.88
N LEU A 141 -10.10 -19.85 1.94
CA LEU A 141 -11.02 -19.34 2.94
C LEU A 141 -12.50 -19.60 2.63
N LYS A 142 -12.83 -20.10 1.42
CA LYS A 142 -14.15 -20.70 1.16
C LYS A 142 -14.44 -21.89 2.08
N ASP A 143 -13.40 -22.55 2.57
CA ASP A 143 -13.50 -23.74 3.44
C ASP A 143 -13.65 -23.38 4.92
N PHE A 144 -13.66 -22.10 5.25
CA PHE A 144 -13.77 -21.59 6.61
C PHE A 144 -15.01 -20.72 6.80
N THR A 145 -15.41 -20.57 8.06
CA THR A 145 -16.44 -19.60 8.48
C THR A 145 -15.85 -18.73 9.58
N ALA A 146 -16.03 -17.42 9.49
CA ALA A 146 -15.61 -16.48 10.52
C ALA A 146 -16.76 -16.18 11.49
N SER A 147 -16.43 -16.10 12.78
CA SER A 147 -17.35 -15.66 13.84
C SER A 147 -16.56 -14.85 14.87
N GLY A 148 -16.91 -13.56 15.01
CA GLY A 148 -16.12 -12.64 15.82
C GLY A 148 -14.68 -12.60 15.33
N SER A 149 -13.72 -12.82 16.23
CA SER A 149 -12.28 -12.87 15.95
C SER A 149 -11.73 -14.28 15.70
N THR A 150 -12.61 -15.26 15.44
CA THR A 150 -12.23 -16.67 15.25
C THR A 150 -12.67 -17.17 13.89
N ILE A 151 -11.90 -18.10 13.33
CA ILE A 151 -12.30 -18.87 12.15
C ILE A 151 -12.49 -20.34 12.54
N THR A 152 -13.40 -21.01 11.86
CA THR A 152 -13.64 -22.45 12.02
C THR A 152 -13.70 -23.11 10.65
N LYS A 153 -13.07 -24.28 10.53
CA LYS A 153 -13.15 -25.12 9.34
C LYS A 153 -14.58 -25.63 9.11
N LYS A 154 -15.06 -25.57 7.88
CA LYS A 154 -16.34 -26.19 7.49
C LYS A 154 -16.23 -27.72 7.51
N PRO A 155 -17.29 -28.47 7.92
CA PRO A 155 -17.22 -29.93 8.02
C PRO A 155 -16.83 -30.67 6.73
N ALA A 156 -17.20 -30.13 5.55
CA ALA A 156 -16.92 -30.74 4.26
C ALA A 156 -15.56 -30.32 3.65
N ALA A 157 -14.84 -29.40 4.28
CA ALA A 157 -13.56 -28.92 3.76
C ALA A 157 -12.48 -30.00 3.86
N ASN A 158 -11.65 -30.10 2.83
CA ASN A 158 -10.46 -30.94 2.82
C ASN A 158 -9.22 -30.05 2.80
N LEU A 159 -8.50 -30.01 3.91
CA LEU A 159 -7.23 -29.28 3.99
C LEU A 159 -6.10 -30.20 3.53
N ARG A 160 -5.11 -29.64 2.85
CA ARG A 160 -3.85 -30.32 2.49
C ARG A 160 -2.71 -29.72 3.30
N GLY A 161 -1.63 -30.46 3.48
CA GLY A 161 -0.63 -30.04 4.45
C GLY A 161 0.64 -30.84 4.40
N GLN A 162 1.40 -30.76 5.48
CA GLN A 162 2.67 -31.44 5.65
C GLN A 162 2.76 -31.98 7.07
N SER A 163 3.31 -33.17 7.23
CA SER A 163 3.65 -33.75 8.52
C SER A 163 5.17 -33.79 8.72
N SER A 164 5.63 -33.93 9.97
CA SER A 164 7.06 -33.87 10.34
C SER A 164 7.72 -32.52 10.04
N VAL A 165 7.02 -31.42 10.34
CA VAL A 165 7.43 -30.05 10.06
C VAL A 165 7.77 -29.32 11.36
N ALA A 166 9.03 -28.92 11.51
CA ALA A 166 9.46 -27.99 12.56
C ALA A 166 9.11 -26.55 12.14
N THR A 167 8.28 -25.88 12.92
CA THR A 167 7.82 -24.50 12.66
C THR A 167 8.57 -23.51 13.55
N LEU A 168 8.43 -22.22 13.31
CA LEU A 168 8.93 -21.17 14.20
C LEU A 168 7.80 -20.51 15.00
N SER A 169 8.02 -20.28 16.28
CA SER A 169 7.15 -19.46 17.14
C SER A 169 7.72 -18.04 17.25
N ALA A 170 6.94 -17.06 16.80
CA ALA A 170 7.31 -15.65 16.82
C ALA A 170 6.99 -14.99 18.17
N PRO A 171 7.84 -14.06 18.65
CA PRO A 171 7.61 -13.38 19.92
C PRO A 171 6.51 -12.32 19.80
N THR A 172 6.14 -11.65 20.90
CA THR A 172 5.01 -10.69 20.93
C THR A 172 5.23 -9.40 20.13
N GLU A 173 6.49 -9.10 19.85
CA GLU A 173 6.96 -7.99 19.03
C GLU A 173 6.63 -8.21 17.55
N TRP A 174 6.45 -9.47 17.12
CA TRP A 174 6.08 -9.82 15.76
C TRP A 174 4.69 -9.28 15.41
N LYS A 175 4.63 -8.44 14.36
CA LYS A 175 3.39 -7.78 13.91
C LYS A 175 2.79 -8.38 12.65
N LEU A 176 3.53 -9.24 11.94
CA LEU A 176 3.03 -9.92 10.77
C LEU A 176 2.06 -11.05 11.16
N PRO A 177 1.18 -11.50 10.25
CA PRO A 177 0.35 -12.68 10.48
C PRO A 177 1.18 -13.97 10.64
N ASN A 178 0.50 -15.09 10.89
CA ASN A 178 1.13 -16.40 10.70
C ASN A 178 1.58 -16.51 9.23
N ILE A 179 2.67 -17.23 8.97
CA ILE A 179 3.24 -17.38 7.63
C ILE A 179 3.21 -18.85 7.22
N LEU A 180 2.63 -19.11 6.04
CA LEU A 180 2.72 -20.37 5.35
C LEU A 180 3.79 -20.26 4.25
N GLY A 181 5.02 -20.63 4.58
CA GLY A 181 6.21 -20.45 3.76
C GLY A 181 6.38 -21.39 2.55
N LEU A 182 7.55 -21.26 1.93
CA LEU A 182 8.03 -22.04 0.79
C LEU A 182 7.88 -23.57 0.92
N PRO A 183 8.06 -24.22 2.09
CA PRO A 183 7.89 -25.68 2.17
C PRO A 183 6.56 -26.17 1.60
N MET A 184 5.46 -25.43 1.78
CA MET A 184 4.16 -25.80 1.20
C MET A 184 4.15 -25.73 -0.32
N ALA A 185 4.68 -24.65 -0.90
CA ALA A 185 4.86 -24.54 -2.34
C ALA A 185 5.85 -25.58 -2.88
N ALA A 186 6.72 -26.14 -2.03
CA ALA A 186 7.67 -27.19 -2.39
C ALA A 186 7.02 -28.57 -2.65
N GLN A 187 5.83 -28.80 -2.08
CA GLN A 187 5.17 -30.11 -2.13
C GLN A 187 3.76 -30.07 -2.72
N HIS A 188 3.15 -28.89 -2.88
CA HIS A 188 1.83 -28.73 -3.48
C HIS A 188 1.84 -27.66 -4.56
N ALA A 189 1.08 -27.90 -5.63
CA ALA A 189 0.73 -26.85 -6.56
C ALA A 189 -0.30 -25.92 -5.90
N ILE A 190 -0.13 -24.62 -6.08
CA ILE A 190 -0.96 -23.59 -5.45
C ILE A 190 -1.69 -22.81 -6.53
N THR A 191 -3.02 -22.78 -6.47
CA THR A 191 -3.85 -21.94 -7.33
C THR A 191 -4.39 -20.77 -6.53
N ILE A 192 -4.07 -19.54 -6.94
CA ILE A 192 -4.62 -18.30 -6.37
C ILE A 192 -5.70 -17.79 -7.32
N LYS A 193 -6.94 -17.71 -6.86
CA LYS A 193 -8.13 -17.40 -7.65
C LYS A 193 -8.66 -16.00 -7.32
N ASN A 194 -8.17 -15.00 -8.03
CA ASN A 194 -8.76 -13.66 -8.03
C ASN A 194 -10.16 -13.63 -8.67
N SER A 195 -10.55 -14.68 -9.40
CA SER A 195 -11.91 -14.89 -9.91
C SER A 195 -12.92 -15.29 -8.84
N GLU A 196 -12.44 -15.72 -7.66
CA GLU A 196 -13.24 -16.14 -6.51
C GLU A 196 -12.83 -15.35 -5.24
N PRO A 197 -12.96 -14.01 -5.20
CA PRO A 197 -12.52 -13.22 -4.06
C PRO A 197 -13.35 -13.52 -2.80
N GLN A 198 -12.66 -13.67 -1.67
CA GLN A 198 -13.24 -13.85 -0.34
C GLN A 198 -13.21 -12.52 0.42
N ILE A 199 -14.38 -12.07 0.87
CA ILE A 199 -14.54 -10.83 1.64
C ILE A 199 -15.44 -11.11 2.84
N PHE A 200 -14.91 -10.97 4.06
CA PHE A 200 -15.65 -11.17 5.30
C PHE A 200 -15.02 -10.38 6.46
N HIS A 201 -15.71 -10.27 7.59
CA HIS A 201 -15.17 -9.63 8.80
C HIS A 201 -14.55 -10.66 9.73
N LEU A 202 -13.38 -10.33 10.28
CA LEU A 202 -12.74 -11.06 11.37
C LEU A 202 -12.35 -10.05 12.44
N GLY A 203 -13.05 -10.08 13.57
CA GLY A 203 -13.05 -8.97 14.54
C GLY A 203 -13.57 -7.69 13.89
N ASP A 204 -12.82 -6.60 14.06
CA ASP A 204 -13.18 -5.28 13.53
C ASP A 204 -12.60 -5.00 12.13
N ARG A 205 -11.77 -5.91 11.61
CA ARG A 205 -11.10 -5.77 10.31
C ARG A 205 -11.80 -6.61 9.24
N THR A 206 -11.83 -6.07 8.03
CA THR A 206 -12.30 -6.79 6.84
C THR A 206 -11.15 -7.60 6.26
N VAL A 207 -11.33 -8.90 6.09
CA VAL A 207 -10.42 -9.78 5.33
C VAL A 207 -10.81 -9.71 3.85
N ARG A 208 -9.83 -9.48 2.99
CA ARG A 208 -9.91 -9.44 1.53
C ARG A 208 -8.78 -10.28 0.96
N THR A 209 -9.12 -11.35 0.27
CA THR A 209 -8.14 -12.30 -0.23
C THR A 209 -8.70 -13.05 -1.41
N PRO A 210 -7.89 -13.41 -2.42
CA PRO A 210 -8.30 -14.41 -3.38
C PRO A 210 -8.57 -15.73 -2.65
N GLU A 211 -9.37 -16.59 -3.27
CA GLU A 211 -9.45 -17.99 -2.87
C GLU A 211 -8.12 -18.70 -3.22
N VAL A 212 -7.69 -19.66 -2.40
CA VAL A 212 -6.46 -20.42 -2.61
C VAL A 212 -6.74 -21.91 -2.59
N GLU A 213 -6.24 -22.65 -3.57
CA GLU A 213 -6.39 -24.10 -3.65
C GLU A 213 -5.02 -24.80 -3.69
N PHE A 214 -4.87 -25.83 -2.87
CA PHE A 214 -3.71 -26.72 -2.89
C PHE A 214 -4.03 -28.00 -3.66
N SER A 215 -3.11 -28.44 -4.51
CA SER A 215 -3.24 -29.63 -5.37
C SER A 215 -1.92 -30.40 -5.45
N ASP A 216 -1.96 -31.59 -6.04
CA ASP A 216 -0.74 -32.34 -6.32
C ASP A 216 0.16 -31.54 -7.30
N LEU A 217 1.47 -31.68 -7.19
CA LEU A 217 2.40 -31.11 -8.17
C LEU A 217 2.20 -31.75 -9.57
N GLY A 218 2.52 -30.99 -10.62
CA GLY A 218 2.43 -31.46 -11.99
C GLY A 218 1.03 -31.40 -12.61
N ILE A 219 0.06 -30.75 -11.96
CA ILE A 219 -1.26 -30.46 -12.53
C ILE A 219 -1.20 -29.45 -13.68
N GLY A 220 -0.12 -28.66 -13.77
CA GLY A 220 0.03 -27.54 -14.69
C GLY A 220 -0.96 -26.42 -14.42
N GLY A 221 -1.20 -25.55 -15.42
CA GLY A 221 -2.05 -24.37 -15.27
C GLY A 221 -3.56 -24.63 -15.35
N GLY A 222 -4.01 -25.88 -15.40
CA GLY A 222 -5.39 -26.23 -15.70
C GLY A 222 -5.86 -25.61 -17.04
N ASN A 223 -6.75 -24.63 -16.97
CA ASN A 223 -7.27 -23.90 -18.14
C ASN A 223 -6.40 -22.70 -18.57
N ILE A 224 -5.34 -22.38 -17.83
CA ILE A 224 -4.47 -21.24 -18.10
C ILE A 224 -3.34 -21.66 -19.06
N THR A 225 -3.35 -21.09 -20.26
CA THR A 225 -2.34 -21.38 -21.29
C THR A 225 -1.04 -20.60 -21.11
N ARG A 226 -1.11 -19.35 -20.66
CA ARG A 226 0.05 -18.47 -20.50
C ARG A 226 0.87 -18.94 -19.31
N ARG A 227 2.16 -19.20 -19.51
CA ARG A 227 3.09 -19.61 -18.46
C ARG A 227 4.44 -18.90 -18.56
N ALA A 228 4.99 -18.52 -17.42
CA ALA A 228 6.37 -18.08 -17.24
C ALA A 228 7.18 -19.20 -16.57
N PRO A 229 8.40 -19.51 -17.02
CA PRO A 229 9.27 -20.45 -16.32
C PRO A 229 9.65 -19.91 -14.93
N LEU A 230 9.46 -20.73 -13.90
CA LEU A 230 10.03 -20.51 -12.58
C LEU A 230 11.41 -21.17 -12.49
N LYS A 231 12.28 -20.58 -11.68
CA LYS A 231 13.62 -21.04 -11.41
C LYS A 231 13.72 -21.47 -9.95
N LEU A 232 14.02 -22.75 -9.76
CA LEU A 232 14.31 -23.32 -8.45
C LEU A 232 15.79 -23.12 -8.13
N ARG A 233 16.09 -22.53 -6.97
CA ARG A 233 17.46 -22.27 -6.52
C ARG A 233 17.66 -22.89 -5.14
N PRO A 234 18.59 -23.85 -4.97
CA PRO A 234 19.02 -24.80 -6.01
C PRO A 234 17.92 -25.83 -6.28
N GLY A 235 17.73 -26.23 -7.55
CA GLY A 235 16.69 -27.20 -7.90
C GLY A 235 16.82 -28.58 -7.23
N SER A 236 18.01 -28.97 -6.80
CA SER A 236 18.23 -30.23 -6.07
C SER A 236 17.51 -30.28 -4.72
N SER A 237 17.41 -29.16 -4.01
CA SER A 237 16.74 -29.11 -2.70
C SER A 237 15.23 -29.33 -2.82
N PHE A 238 14.62 -28.86 -3.91
CA PHE A 238 13.20 -29.12 -4.19
C PHE A 238 12.92 -30.58 -4.57
N ILE A 239 13.90 -31.29 -5.14
CA ILE A 239 13.80 -32.74 -5.39
C ILE A 239 13.93 -33.52 -4.08
N ALA A 240 14.83 -33.08 -3.19
CA ALA A 240 15.02 -33.70 -1.87
C ALA A 240 13.78 -33.51 -0.97
N GLY A 241 13.09 -32.37 -1.12
CA GLY A 241 11.95 -32.00 -0.31
C GLY A 241 12.34 -31.21 0.94
N PRO A 242 11.36 -30.62 1.65
CA PRO A 242 11.62 -29.88 2.87
C PRO A 242 12.13 -30.78 4.00
N LEU A 243 13.07 -30.28 4.79
CA LEU A 243 13.66 -30.99 5.92
C LEU A 243 14.01 -30.07 7.07
N TYR A 244 14.07 -30.62 8.28
CA TYR A 244 14.69 -29.97 9.44
C TYR A 244 16.03 -30.64 9.79
N ILE A 245 16.93 -29.90 10.43
CA ILE A 245 18.17 -30.46 10.97
C ILE A 245 17.89 -30.95 12.38
N GLN A 246 17.93 -32.26 12.57
CA GLN A 246 17.79 -32.90 13.88
C GLN A 246 18.88 -32.48 14.87
N ASN A 247 18.52 -32.51 16.16
CA ASN A 247 19.51 -32.42 17.22
C ASN A 247 20.23 -33.76 17.42
N LEU A 248 21.56 -33.71 17.52
CA LEU A 248 22.40 -34.90 17.72
C LEU A 248 23.04 -34.83 19.11
N ASP A 249 22.25 -35.05 20.17
CA ASP A 249 22.80 -35.22 21.52
C ASP A 249 23.35 -36.64 21.74
N ILE A 250 24.42 -36.95 21.01
CA ILE A 250 25.08 -38.27 21.01
C ILE A 250 25.70 -38.59 22.38
N PHE A 251 25.98 -37.59 23.22
CA PHE A 251 26.68 -37.75 24.49
C PHE A 251 25.74 -37.73 25.72
N GLY A 252 24.54 -37.15 25.61
CA GLY A 252 23.50 -37.18 26.66
C GLY A 252 22.69 -38.47 26.70
N GLY A 253 22.79 -39.32 25.66
CA GLY A 253 22.10 -40.61 25.59
C GLY A 253 20.61 -40.50 25.25
N ASN A 254 20.14 -39.31 24.87
CA ASN A 254 18.83 -39.09 24.29
C ASN A 254 18.89 -39.33 22.77
N PHE A 255 18.05 -40.24 22.26
CA PHE A 255 17.95 -40.57 20.83
C PHE A 255 16.62 -40.08 20.23
N ASP A 256 15.91 -39.19 20.92
CA ASP A 256 14.72 -38.53 20.41
C ASP A 256 15.14 -37.43 19.42
N PHE A 257 15.52 -37.85 18.21
CA PHE A 257 16.06 -36.96 17.16
C PHE A 257 15.11 -35.87 16.66
N HIS A 258 13.83 -35.98 17.01
CA HIS A 258 12.80 -34.99 16.69
C HIS A 258 12.82 -33.82 17.68
N GLU A 259 13.30 -34.05 18.90
CA GLU A 259 13.27 -33.07 19.98
C GLU A 259 14.30 -31.97 19.77
N ASN A 260 13.85 -30.73 19.98
CA ASN A 260 14.63 -29.52 19.94
C ASN A 260 15.52 -29.41 18.69
N PRO A 261 14.95 -29.41 17.47
CA PRO A 261 15.72 -29.43 16.23
C PRO A 261 16.62 -28.19 16.09
N LEU A 262 17.73 -28.32 15.37
CA LEU A 262 18.72 -27.26 15.14
C LEU A 262 18.30 -26.27 14.05
N SER A 263 17.31 -26.62 13.24
CA SER A 263 16.72 -25.73 12.25
C SER A 263 15.21 -25.98 12.16
N PRO A 264 14.42 -24.99 11.72
CA PRO A 264 13.06 -25.26 11.25
C PRO A 264 13.09 -26.11 9.97
N THR A 265 11.93 -26.59 9.55
CA THR A 265 11.77 -27.27 8.26
C THR A 265 11.86 -26.25 7.14
N ILE A 266 12.83 -26.44 6.24
CA ILE A 266 13.10 -25.55 5.11
C ILE A 266 13.29 -26.37 3.83
N VAL A 267 13.16 -25.71 2.68
CA VAL A 267 13.86 -26.18 1.48
C VAL A 267 15.29 -25.65 1.58
N GLU A 268 16.29 -26.52 1.68
CA GLU A 268 17.68 -26.13 1.97
C GLU A 268 18.21 -25.12 0.93
N ASN A 269 18.49 -23.88 1.37
CA ASN A 269 18.86 -22.73 0.52
C ASN A 269 17.88 -22.50 -0.65
N GLY A 270 16.60 -22.85 -0.44
CA GLY A 270 15.54 -22.87 -1.42
C GLY A 270 14.89 -21.52 -1.67
N GLY A 271 14.76 -21.12 -2.94
CA GLY A 271 13.90 -20.02 -3.35
C GLY A 271 13.31 -20.20 -4.74
N LEU A 272 12.18 -19.53 -4.97
CA LEU A 272 11.51 -19.45 -6.27
C LEU A 272 11.86 -18.12 -6.92
N TYR A 273 12.39 -18.17 -8.14
CA TYR A 273 12.74 -16.97 -8.88
C TYR A 273 12.10 -16.95 -10.25
N ILE A 274 11.99 -15.76 -10.81
CA ILE A 274 11.42 -15.50 -12.13
C ILE A 274 12.24 -14.42 -12.84
N ASP A 275 12.40 -14.57 -14.15
CA ASP A 275 13.11 -13.57 -14.95
C ASP A 275 12.18 -12.43 -15.35
N VAL A 276 12.67 -11.21 -15.18
CA VAL A 276 11.98 -9.98 -15.56
C VAL A 276 12.86 -9.09 -16.42
N ASP A 277 12.21 -8.36 -17.31
CA ASP A 277 12.81 -7.23 -18.02
C ASP A 277 12.19 -5.92 -17.52
N LEU A 278 13.05 -4.94 -17.28
CA LEU A 278 12.71 -3.64 -16.72
C LEU A 278 13.16 -2.56 -17.69
N PHE A 279 12.28 -1.61 -18.01
CA PHE A 279 12.58 -0.51 -18.93
C PHE A 279 12.27 0.84 -18.30
N ARG A 280 13.16 1.80 -18.56
CA ARG A 280 12.99 3.21 -18.24
C ARG A 280 13.69 4.09 -19.27
N GLY A 281 12.93 4.81 -20.07
CA GLY A 281 13.42 5.61 -21.19
C GLY A 281 14.28 4.76 -22.14
N ALA A 282 15.55 5.13 -22.29
CA ALA A 282 16.51 4.38 -23.11
C ALA A 282 17.29 3.30 -22.34
N LYS A 283 17.08 3.16 -21.03
CA LYS A 283 17.74 2.17 -20.18
C LYS A 283 16.85 0.93 -20.04
N SER A 284 17.49 -0.24 -20.05
CA SER A 284 16.83 -1.49 -19.75
C SER A 284 17.74 -2.46 -19.01
N ILE A 285 17.14 -3.33 -18.23
CA ILE A 285 17.77 -4.52 -17.67
C ILE A 285 16.91 -5.69 -18.14
N GLN A 286 17.53 -6.75 -18.66
CA GLN A 286 16.85 -7.91 -19.20
C GLN A 286 17.32 -9.18 -18.51
N ASP A 287 16.46 -10.21 -18.52
CA ASP A 287 16.72 -11.53 -17.92
C ASP A 287 17.17 -11.44 -16.45
N LYS A 288 16.62 -10.47 -15.70
CA LYS A 288 17.01 -10.26 -14.30
C LYS A 288 16.19 -11.16 -13.40
N GLU A 289 16.88 -11.92 -12.56
CA GLU A 289 16.24 -12.90 -11.68
C GLU A 289 15.70 -12.22 -10.42
N PHE A 290 14.38 -12.19 -10.26
CA PHE A 290 13.68 -11.64 -9.09
C PHE A 290 13.11 -12.77 -8.24
N LEU A 291 13.14 -12.61 -6.91
CA LEU A 291 12.47 -13.53 -5.99
C LEU A 291 10.96 -13.45 -6.25
N PHE A 292 10.31 -14.58 -6.52
CA PHE A 292 8.86 -14.64 -6.64
C PHE A 292 8.25 -14.82 -5.25
N ASP A 293 7.59 -13.77 -4.77
CA ASP A 293 7.17 -13.65 -3.37
C ASP A 293 5.69 -13.29 -3.29
N THR A 294 4.87 -14.26 -2.91
CA THR A 294 3.43 -14.05 -2.69
C THR A 294 3.10 -13.29 -1.42
N GLY A 295 4.05 -13.15 -0.49
CA GLY A 295 3.93 -12.34 0.72
C GLY A 295 4.16 -10.85 0.46
N ALA A 296 4.90 -10.50 -0.59
CA ALA A 296 5.12 -9.13 -1.01
C ALA A 296 3.91 -8.57 -1.77
N ASP A 297 3.34 -7.46 -1.31
CA ASP A 297 2.24 -6.78 -2.01
C ASP A 297 2.74 -5.94 -3.19
N LEU A 298 3.94 -5.35 -3.10
CA LEU A 298 4.58 -4.51 -4.12
C LEU A 298 5.92 -5.09 -4.59
N THR A 299 6.30 -4.83 -5.84
CA THR A 299 7.63 -5.17 -6.35
C THR A 299 8.70 -4.28 -5.73
N VAL A 300 9.79 -4.90 -5.27
CA VAL A 300 10.96 -4.24 -4.69
C VAL A 300 12.14 -4.42 -5.62
N VAL A 301 12.93 -3.36 -5.79
CA VAL A 301 14.17 -3.37 -6.57
C VAL A 301 15.30 -2.92 -5.67
N SER A 302 16.45 -3.60 -5.71
CA SER A 302 17.62 -3.16 -4.93
C SER A 302 18.12 -1.80 -5.39
N GLU A 303 18.79 -1.06 -4.50
CA GLU A 303 19.30 0.27 -4.78
C GLU A 303 20.22 0.27 -6.01
N ILE A 304 21.07 -0.74 -6.13
CA ILE A 304 21.99 -0.87 -7.26
C ILE A 304 21.26 -1.20 -8.57
N THR A 305 20.17 -1.96 -8.52
CA THR A 305 19.36 -2.26 -9.70
C THR A 305 18.57 -1.03 -10.15
N ALA A 306 18.02 -0.26 -9.20
CA ALA A 306 17.39 1.02 -9.45
C ALA A 306 18.37 2.04 -10.08
N ALA A 307 19.59 2.16 -9.53
CA ALA A 307 20.65 3.01 -10.06
C ALA A 307 21.02 2.66 -11.51
N ARG A 308 21.07 1.36 -11.83
CA ARG A 308 21.31 0.88 -13.21
C ARG A 308 20.18 1.27 -14.17
N LEU A 309 18.93 1.25 -13.70
CA LEU A 309 17.77 1.78 -14.43
C LEU A 309 17.73 3.32 -14.47
N GLY A 310 18.57 3.97 -13.66
CA GLY A 310 18.75 5.41 -13.63
C GLY A 310 17.89 6.14 -12.61
N PHE A 311 17.32 5.44 -11.64
CA PHE A 311 16.80 6.05 -10.43
C PHE A 311 17.93 6.15 -9.42
N ASP A 312 18.23 7.35 -8.96
CA ASP A 312 19.12 7.54 -7.82
C ASP A 312 18.26 7.65 -6.55
N PRO A 313 18.12 6.58 -5.74
CA PRO A 313 17.23 6.61 -4.57
C PRO A 313 17.66 7.61 -3.49
N ILE A 314 18.88 8.18 -3.59
CA ILE A 314 19.41 9.17 -2.65
C ILE A 314 19.22 10.59 -3.21
N LEU A 315 19.41 10.79 -4.51
CA LEU A 315 19.42 12.13 -5.12
C LEU A 315 18.13 12.50 -5.84
N ASP A 316 17.41 11.53 -6.40
CA ASP A 316 16.16 11.79 -7.10
C ASP A 316 15.02 11.98 -6.10
N THR A 317 14.07 12.86 -6.42
CA THR A 317 12.82 12.94 -5.67
C THR A 317 11.97 11.72 -6.05
N PRO A 318 11.56 10.89 -5.08
CA PRO A 318 10.72 9.74 -5.37
C PRO A 318 9.33 10.17 -5.83
N ASP A 319 8.70 9.37 -6.71
CA ASP A 319 7.32 9.61 -7.18
C ASP A 319 6.31 9.40 -6.04
N PHE A 320 6.64 8.50 -5.11
CA PHE A 320 5.91 8.25 -3.88
C PHE A 320 6.84 7.68 -2.83
N VAL A 321 6.45 7.75 -1.57
CA VAL A 321 7.18 7.17 -0.44
C VAL A 321 6.30 6.08 0.18
N LEU A 322 6.94 5.00 0.58
CA LEU A 322 6.30 3.85 1.19
C LEU A 322 6.75 3.67 2.64
N GLU A 323 5.88 2.96 3.34
CA GLU A 323 6.14 2.36 4.63
C GLU A 323 6.18 0.85 4.40
N VAL A 324 7.24 0.22 4.88
CA VAL A 324 7.40 -1.23 4.82
C VAL A 324 7.36 -1.75 6.23
N GLU A 325 6.37 -2.59 6.51
CA GLU A 325 6.29 -3.37 7.73
C GLU A 325 6.80 -4.78 7.42
N GLY A 326 7.90 -5.17 8.05
CA GLY A 326 8.57 -6.44 7.86
C GLY A 326 8.89 -7.13 9.19
N SER A 327 9.62 -8.24 9.13
CA SER A 327 9.99 -9.06 10.30
C SER A 327 10.79 -8.33 11.39
N GLY A 328 11.47 -7.23 11.05
CA GLY A 328 12.25 -6.42 12.00
C GLY A 328 11.54 -5.13 12.45
N GLY A 329 10.24 -4.96 12.17
CA GLY A 329 9.46 -3.77 12.52
C GLY A 329 9.07 -2.92 11.30
N VAL A 330 8.86 -1.62 11.50
CA VAL A 330 8.41 -0.68 10.47
C VAL A 330 9.58 0.21 10.03
N SER A 331 9.82 0.28 8.73
CA SER A 331 10.71 1.27 8.11
C SER A 331 9.89 2.21 7.25
N ALA A 332 9.98 3.50 7.54
CA ALA A 332 9.34 4.55 6.75
C ALA A 332 10.34 5.23 5.83
N GLY A 333 9.85 5.95 4.82
CA GLY A 333 10.73 6.71 3.93
C GLY A 333 11.28 5.91 2.76
N ILE A 334 10.74 4.72 2.47
CA ILE A 334 11.22 3.89 1.37
C ILE A 334 10.86 4.58 0.03
N PRO A 335 11.85 4.96 -0.79
CA PRO A 335 11.59 5.68 -2.03
C PRO A 335 10.93 4.76 -3.05
N GLY A 336 9.90 5.26 -3.71
CA GLY A 336 9.17 4.58 -4.74
C GLY A 336 9.15 5.35 -6.05
N PHE A 337 9.17 4.61 -7.16
CA PHE A 337 9.24 5.17 -8.50
C PHE A 337 8.34 4.39 -9.46
N TYR A 338 7.98 5.00 -10.59
CA TYR A 338 7.31 4.31 -11.69
C TYR A 338 8.29 3.87 -12.78
N LEU A 339 8.32 2.57 -13.09
CA LEU A 339 8.93 2.03 -14.29
C LEU A 339 8.04 2.29 -15.50
N ASP A 340 8.64 2.57 -16.64
CA ASP A 340 7.89 2.71 -17.89
C ASP A 340 7.28 1.38 -18.31
N GLU A 341 8.03 0.29 -18.14
CA GLU A 341 7.60 -1.06 -18.47
C GLU A 341 8.28 -2.12 -17.59
N LEU A 342 7.49 -3.13 -17.21
CA LEU A 342 7.97 -4.40 -16.66
C LEU A 342 7.38 -5.54 -17.51
N ASN A 343 8.26 -6.42 -18.01
CA ASN A 343 7.89 -7.60 -18.79
C ASN A 343 8.28 -8.88 -18.05
N ILE A 344 7.42 -9.89 -18.12
CA ILE A 344 7.73 -11.26 -17.74
C ILE A 344 7.62 -12.12 -18.99
N ASP A 345 8.69 -12.82 -19.33
CA ASP A 345 8.71 -13.67 -20.51
C ASP A 345 7.81 -14.89 -20.33
N THR A 346 6.73 -14.92 -21.13
CA THR A 346 5.74 -15.98 -21.09
C THR A 346 5.60 -16.70 -22.43
N VAL A 347 5.36 -18.01 -22.36
CA VAL A 347 4.85 -18.80 -23.48
C VAL A 347 3.32 -18.79 -23.42
N GLY A 348 2.65 -18.63 -24.57
CA GLY A 348 1.17 -18.64 -24.63
C GLY A 348 0.49 -17.27 -24.51
N GLY A 349 1.26 -16.19 -24.68
CA GLY A 349 0.81 -14.80 -24.65
C GLY A 349 1.97 -13.89 -24.23
N THR A 350 1.80 -12.57 -24.30
CA THR A 350 2.71 -11.61 -23.64
C THR A 350 2.19 -11.28 -22.25
N PHE A 351 3.10 -10.85 -21.38
CA PHE A 351 2.78 -10.28 -20.07
C PHE A 351 3.67 -9.07 -19.82
N THR A 352 3.17 -7.92 -20.26
CA THR A 352 3.86 -6.64 -20.22
C THR A 352 2.95 -5.65 -19.52
N MET A 353 3.51 -4.92 -18.56
CA MET A 353 2.82 -3.88 -17.82
C MET A 353 3.55 -2.57 -18.00
N HIS A 354 2.81 -1.49 -17.96
CA HIS A 354 3.33 -0.14 -18.11
C HIS A 354 3.04 0.68 -16.87
N HIS A 355 3.87 1.69 -16.62
CA HIS A 355 3.71 2.59 -15.48
C HIS A 355 3.63 1.80 -14.16
N VAL A 356 4.64 0.96 -13.93
CA VAL A 356 4.65 -0.01 -12.82
C VAL A 356 5.29 0.62 -11.59
N PRO A 357 4.56 0.76 -10.47
CA PRO A 357 5.16 1.25 -9.23
C PRO A 357 6.13 0.23 -8.66
N ILE A 358 7.30 0.68 -8.24
CA ILE A 358 8.30 -0.13 -7.53
C ILE A 358 8.77 0.58 -6.26
N ALA A 359 9.10 -0.21 -5.24
CA ALA A 359 9.87 0.26 -4.10
C ALA A 359 11.37 0.06 -4.36
N VAL A 360 12.22 0.95 -3.85
CA VAL A 360 13.67 0.77 -3.88
C VAL A 360 14.19 0.51 -2.48
N LEU A 361 14.64 -0.71 -2.24
CA LEU A 361 15.13 -1.17 -0.93
C LEU A 361 16.08 -2.36 -1.11
N ASP A 362 17.22 -2.33 -0.43
CA ASP A 362 18.12 -3.48 -0.35
C ASP A 362 17.57 -4.52 0.63
N VAL A 363 17.25 -5.70 0.10
CA VAL A 363 16.77 -6.85 0.88
C VAL A 363 17.80 -7.96 0.83
N THR A 364 18.12 -8.54 2.00
CA THR A 364 19.03 -9.68 2.11
C THR A 364 18.48 -10.90 1.38
N ASN A 365 19.33 -11.62 0.67
CA ASN A 365 18.96 -12.84 -0.02
C ASN A 365 18.73 -13.99 0.98
N PRO A 366 17.52 -14.59 1.02
CA PRO A 366 17.24 -15.68 1.95
C PRO A 366 18.09 -16.93 1.68
N ASN A 367 18.56 -17.13 0.44
CA ASN A 367 19.39 -18.27 0.05
C ASN A 367 20.89 -18.02 0.14
N ASP A 368 21.27 -16.77 0.34
CA ASP A 368 22.66 -16.34 0.47
C ASP A 368 22.72 -15.08 1.36
N PRO A 369 22.59 -15.23 2.69
CA PRO A 369 22.40 -14.11 3.61
C PRO A 369 23.54 -13.07 3.63
N GLY A 370 24.67 -13.35 2.98
CA GLY A 370 25.75 -12.38 2.78
C GLY A 370 25.55 -11.42 1.60
N ASN A 371 24.51 -11.62 0.79
CA ASN A 371 24.26 -10.88 -0.45
C ASN A 371 22.86 -10.28 -0.50
N ILE A 372 22.68 -9.24 -1.32
CA ILE A 372 21.40 -8.56 -1.56
C ILE A 372 20.76 -9.17 -2.80
N ILE A 373 19.44 -9.42 -2.76
CA ILE A 373 18.70 -9.82 -3.97
C ILE A 373 18.53 -8.65 -4.94
N ASP A 374 18.49 -8.96 -6.23
CA ASP A 374 18.30 -7.95 -7.26
C ASP A 374 16.91 -7.30 -7.21
N GLY A 375 15.90 -8.06 -6.79
CA GLY A 375 14.55 -7.58 -6.55
C GLY A 375 13.59 -8.69 -6.12
N ILE A 376 12.41 -8.27 -5.70
CA ILE A 376 11.26 -9.10 -5.30
C ILE A 376 10.11 -8.77 -6.23
N LEU A 377 9.46 -9.79 -6.78
CA LEU A 377 8.26 -9.65 -7.59
C LEU A 377 7.00 -9.80 -6.73
N GLY A 378 6.31 -8.68 -6.46
CA GLY A 378 5.13 -8.66 -5.59
C GLY A 378 3.80 -8.82 -6.31
N MET A 379 2.74 -9.05 -5.54
CA MET A 379 1.40 -9.44 -6.04
C MET A 379 0.64 -8.34 -6.79
N HIS A 380 1.02 -7.06 -6.68
CA HIS A 380 0.33 -5.97 -7.39
C HIS A 380 0.29 -6.14 -8.92
N LEU A 381 1.32 -6.77 -9.50
CA LEU A 381 1.42 -7.08 -10.93
C LEU A 381 0.34 -8.04 -11.42
N PHE A 382 -0.17 -8.87 -10.52
CA PHE A 382 -1.11 -9.95 -10.84
C PHE A 382 -2.55 -9.64 -10.42
N THR A 383 -2.81 -8.39 -10.00
CA THR A 383 -4.15 -7.95 -9.61
C THR A 383 -5.17 -8.25 -10.70
N GLY A 384 -6.29 -8.88 -10.31
CA GLY A 384 -7.36 -9.26 -11.23
C GLY A 384 -6.97 -10.42 -12.17
N ARG A 385 -6.03 -11.30 -11.79
CA ARG A 385 -5.68 -12.51 -12.55
C ARG A 385 -5.52 -13.72 -11.64
N ASP A 386 -5.99 -14.88 -12.10
CA ASP A 386 -5.72 -16.15 -11.43
C ASP A 386 -4.30 -16.60 -11.72
N LEU A 387 -3.67 -17.18 -10.71
CA LEU A 387 -2.31 -17.71 -10.76
C LEU A 387 -2.31 -19.20 -10.44
N VAL A 388 -1.45 -19.97 -11.10
CA VAL A 388 -1.07 -21.31 -10.64
C VAL A 388 0.44 -21.37 -10.51
N ILE A 389 0.91 -21.67 -9.30
CA ILE A 389 2.30 -21.94 -8.99
C ILE A 389 2.44 -23.46 -8.95
N ASP A 390 3.05 -24.02 -9.98
CA ASP A 390 3.33 -25.45 -10.04
C ASP A 390 4.83 -25.64 -10.26
N ILE A 391 5.51 -25.97 -9.17
CA ILE A 391 6.97 -26.05 -9.17
C ILE A 391 7.50 -27.41 -9.64
N ASN A 392 6.65 -28.26 -10.25
CA ASN A 392 6.96 -29.63 -10.66
C ASN A 392 8.47 -29.85 -10.96
N PRO A 393 9.24 -30.38 -10.00
CA PRO A 393 10.67 -30.50 -10.15
C PRO A 393 10.93 -31.57 -11.22
N SER A 394 11.28 -31.13 -12.43
CA SER A 394 11.44 -32.03 -13.57
C SER A 394 12.54 -33.07 -13.30
N ILE A 395 12.15 -34.33 -13.09
CA ILE A 395 13.06 -35.47 -12.87
C ILE A 395 13.61 -36.05 -14.19
N GLY A 396 13.83 -35.22 -15.21
CA GLY A 396 14.41 -35.65 -16.49
C GLY A 396 13.45 -36.43 -17.41
N GLN A 397 12.15 -36.40 -17.15
CA GLN A 397 11.11 -37.13 -17.92
C GLN A 397 10.47 -36.29 -19.05
N GLY A 398 10.99 -35.10 -19.35
CA GLY A 398 10.52 -34.26 -20.47
C GLY A 398 9.20 -33.51 -20.24
N GLY A 399 8.72 -33.42 -18.99
CA GLY A 399 7.55 -32.61 -18.61
C GLY A 399 7.81 -31.10 -18.62
N VAL A 400 6.74 -30.31 -18.49
CA VAL A 400 6.85 -28.86 -18.29
C VAL A 400 7.53 -28.63 -16.94
N GLY A 401 8.66 -27.90 -16.94
CA GLY A 401 9.37 -27.57 -15.71
C GLY A 401 8.59 -26.61 -14.81
N PRO A 402 9.19 -26.20 -13.68
CA PRO A 402 8.58 -25.27 -12.72
C PRO A 402 8.01 -24.05 -13.45
N SER A 403 6.75 -23.72 -13.21
CA SER A 403 6.04 -22.70 -13.98
C SER A 403 5.06 -21.89 -13.13
N LEU A 404 4.99 -20.61 -13.42
CA LEU A 404 3.91 -19.72 -13.01
C LEU A 404 2.94 -19.58 -14.18
N TYR A 405 1.71 -20.00 -13.99
CA TYR A 405 0.63 -19.80 -14.98
C TYR A 405 -0.16 -18.56 -14.61
N ILE A 406 -0.44 -17.70 -15.59
CA ILE A 406 -1.06 -16.39 -15.36
C ILE A 406 -2.29 -16.25 -16.27
N SER A 407 -3.48 -16.12 -15.70
CA SER A 407 -4.71 -16.01 -16.48
C SER A 407 -4.82 -14.69 -17.26
N ASN A 408 -5.78 -14.61 -18.17
CA ASN A 408 -6.29 -13.32 -18.63
C ASN A 408 -6.97 -12.58 -17.46
N PRO A 409 -7.17 -11.24 -17.56
CA PRO A 409 -7.88 -10.53 -16.51
C PRO A 409 -9.24 -11.16 -16.25
N VAL A 410 -9.57 -11.36 -14.98
CA VAL A 410 -10.86 -11.89 -14.50
C VAL A 410 -11.78 -10.78 -13.98
N THR A 411 -11.25 -9.57 -13.82
CA THR A 411 -12.00 -8.36 -13.48
C THR A 411 -12.28 -7.54 -14.73
N GLU A 412 -13.43 -6.86 -14.74
CA GLU A 412 -13.85 -6.01 -15.86
C GLU A 412 -14.01 -4.55 -15.43
N THR A 413 -13.51 -3.62 -16.25
CA THR A 413 -13.70 -2.19 -16.04
C THR A 413 -15.06 -1.74 -16.55
N HIS A 414 -15.84 -1.13 -15.66
CA HIS A 414 -17.11 -0.52 -15.99
C HIS A 414 -17.06 0.96 -15.73
N ASN A 415 -17.34 1.74 -16.77
CA ASN A 415 -17.25 3.19 -16.71
C ASN A 415 -18.62 3.79 -16.41
N TRP A 416 -18.62 4.87 -15.66
CA TRP A 416 -19.80 5.68 -15.45
C TRP A 416 -20.26 6.37 -16.74
N THR A 417 -21.55 6.33 -17.03
CA THR A 417 -22.15 6.87 -18.27
C THR A 417 -23.21 7.93 -18.02
N SER A 418 -23.65 8.11 -16.77
CA SER A 418 -24.74 9.05 -16.46
C SER A 418 -24.33 10.50 -16.68
N THR A 419 -25.23 11.30 -17.25
CA THR A 419 -25.08 12.76 -17.38
C THR A 419 -25.99 13.53 -16.42
N LEU A 420 -26.68 12.82 -15.52
CA LEU A 420 -27.52 13.44 -14.50
C LEU A 420 -26.64 14.15 -13.46
N ALA A 421 -27.04 15.36 -13.05
CA ALA A 421 -26.30 16.13 -12.05
C ALA A 421 -26.22 15.42 -10.69
N SER A 422 -27.24 14.65 -10.32
CA SER A 422 -27.27 13.83 -9.10
C SER A 422 -27.98 12.51 -9.36
N THR A 423 -27.38 11.38 -8.98
CA THR A 423 -27.99 10.05 -9.12
C THR A 423 -27.35 9.02 -8.18
N SER A 424 -27.90 7.80 -8.15
CA SER A 424 -27.44 6.72 -7.27
C SER A 424 -26.33 5.89 -7.92
N PHE A 425 -25.33 5.52 -7.12
CA PHE A 425 -24.21 4.65 -7.53
C PHE A 425 -24.68 3.27 -8.03
N VAL A 426 -25.75 2.74 -7.42
CA VAL A 426 -26.28 1.39 -7.70
C VAL A 426 -27.40 1.39 -8.75
N THR A 427 -27.51 2.43 -9.56
CA THR A 427 -28.44 2.44 -10.68
C THR A 427 -27.79 1.80 -11.90
N ALA A 428 -28.30 0.64 -12.31
CA ALA A 428 -27.70 -0.19 -13.36
C ALA A 428 -27.52 0.53 -14.72
N ALA A 429 -28.44 1.43 -15.07
CA ALA A 429 -28.38 2.18 -16.32
C ALA A 429 -27.28 3.27 -16.36
N ASN A 430 -26.60 3.54 -15.24
CA ASN A 430 -25.54 4.56 -15.15
C ASN A 430 -24.14 3.99 -15.47
N TRP A 431 -24.01 2.71 -15.79
CA TRP A 431 -22.74 2.04 -16.06
C TRP A 431 -22.68 1.52 -17.51
N THR A 432 -21.48 1.33 -18.05
CA THR A 432 -21.28 0.74 -19.39
C THR A 432 -21.86 -0.67 -19.52
N ALA A 433 -21.81 -1.45 -18.44
CA ALA A 433 -22.58 -2.68 -18.32
C ALA A 433 -23.92 -2.40 -17.64
N ASN A 434 -25.00 -3.01 -18.16
CA ASN A 434 -26.31 -2.94 -17.53
C ASN A 434 -26.35 -3.85 -16.29
N GLY A 435 -25.83 -3.35 -15.18
CA GLY A 435 -25.69 -4.04 -13.91
C GLY A 435 -25.23 -3.10 -12.80
N VAL A 436 -25.15 -3.62 -11.58
CA VAL A 436 -24.64 -2.86 -10.42
C VAL A 436 -23.22 -3.30 -10.07
N PRO A 437 -22.38 -2.39 -9.55
CA PRO A 437 -21.03 -2.72 -9.11
C PRO A 437 -20.98 -3.89 -8.12
N ASN A 438 -20.02 -4.79 -8.32
CA ASN A 438 -19.77 -5.97 -7.50
C ASN A 438 -18.26 -6.26 -7.42
N GLN A 439 -17.86 -7.26 -6.62
CA GLN A 439 -16.46 -7.60 -6.33
C GLN A 439 -15.58 -7.99 -7.53
N MET A 440 -16.15 -8.16 -8.73
CA MET A 440 -15.40 -8.40 -9.98
C MET A 440 -15.26 -7.14 -10.84
N TRP A 441 -15.85 -6.01 -10.44
CA TRP A 441 -15.85 -4.77 -11.20
C TRP A 441 -14.72 -3.85 -10.75
N VAL A 442 -13.95 -3.35 -11.72
CA VAL A 442 -13.24 -2.07 -11.58
C VAL A 442 -14.24 -0.98 -11.90
N ALA A 443 -14.73 -0.28 -10.88
CA ALA A 443 -15.76 0.75 -11.03
C ALA A 443 -15.11 2.12 -11.26
N ASP A 444 -15.05 2.57 -12.51
CA ASP A 444 -14.48 3.86 -12.91
C ASP A 444 -15.55 4.96 -12.94
N LEU A 445 -15.64 5.72 -11.85
CA LEU A 445 -16.56 6.82 -11.65
C LEU A 445 -15.96 8.13 -12.16
N ARG A 446 -16.04 8.35 -13.48
CA ARG A 446 -15.40 9.49 -14.14
C ARG A 446 -16.40 10.48 -14.75
N ASN A 447 -16.40 11.73 -14.27
CA ASN A 447 -17.22 12.78 -14.88
C ASN A 447 -16.46 13.48 -16.01
N SER A 448 -16.81 13.15 -17.24
CA SER A 448 -16.33 13.83 -18.45
C SER A 448 -17.42 14.64 -19.15
N ALA A 449 -18.65 14.67 -18.63
CA ALA A 449 -19.81 15.22 -19.34
C ALA A 449 -20.19 16.62 -18.86
N ILE A 450 -20.40 16.81 -17.56
CA ILE A 450 -21.02 18.03 -16.99
C ILE A 450 -20.06 18.75 -16.03
N PRO A 451 -20.26 20.05 -15.72
CA PRO A 451 -19.34 20.80 -14.86
C PRO A 451 -19.14 20.19 -13.47
N SER A 452 -20.21 19.68 -12.85
CA SER A 452 -20.16 19.01 -11.55
C SER A 452 -21.22 17.92 -11.51
N GLN A 453 -20.84 16.75 -11.00
CA GLN A 453 -21.72 15.61 -10.83
C GLN A 453 -21.62 15.05 -9.42
N GLN A 454 -22.77 14.66 -8.86
CA GLN A 454 -22.90 14.05 -7.55
C GLN A 454 -23.45 12.62 -7.69
N VAL A 455 -22.83 11.67 -7.02
CA VAL A 455 -23.21 10.26 -7.03
C VAL A 455 -23.33 9.78 -5.59
N ILE A 456 -24.50 9.27 -5.22
CA ILE A 456 -24.84 8.99 -3.83
C ILE A 456 -24.91 7.47 -3.61
N LEU A 457 -24.30 7.00 -2.53
CA LEU A 457 -24.44 5.65 -2.01
C LEU A 457 -24.96 5.70 -0.56
N THR A 458 -26.17 5.19 -0.34
CA THR A 458 -26.83 5.14 0.98
C THR A 458 -26.86 3.73 1.60
N THR A 459 -26.45 2.72 0.84
CA THR A 459 -26.41 1.31 1.27
C THR A 459 -24.98 0.77 1.15
N SER A 460 -24.75 -0.47 1.58
CA SER A 460 -23.49 -1.15 1.31
C SER A 460 -23.36 -1.51 -0.17
N SER A 461 -22.16 -1.33 -0.74
CA SER A 461 -21.76 -1.82 -2.05
C SER A 461 -20.33 -2.36 -1.99
N THR A 462 -20.03 -3.35 -2.82
CA THR A 462 -18.69 -3.93 -2.92
C THR A 462 -18.20 -3.84 -4.35
N VAL A 463 -16.92 -3.53 -4.56
CA VAL A 463 -16.25 -3.50 -5.86
C VAL A 463 -14.88 -4.16 -5.79
N ASN A 464 -14.28 -4.48 -6.93
CA ASN A 464 -12.88 -4.92 -6.94
C ASN A 464 -11.98 -3.72 -6.65
N GLN A 465 -12.00 -2.74 -7.55
CA GLN A 465 -11.32 -1.45 -7.42
C GLN A 465 -12.33 -0.33 -7.61
N PHE A 466 -12.09 0.81 -6.96
CA PHE A 466 -12.91 2.00 -7.13
C PHE A 466 -12.04 3.17 -7.58
N ILE A 467 -12.45 3.85 -8.65
CA ILE A 467 -11.77 5.05 -9.13
C ILE A 467 -12.80 6.17 -9.16
N VAL A 468 -12.45 7.35 -8.64
CA VAL A 468 -13.25 8.56 -8.79
C VAL A 468 -12.40 9.69 -9.35
N ALA A 469 -12.88 10.30 -10.43
CA ALA A 469 -12.12 11.28 -11.19
C ALA A 469 -13.01 12.22 -11.99
N ALA A 470 -12.47 13.34 -12.45
CA ALA A 470 -13.16 14.21 -13.40
C ALA A 470 -12.23 14.73 -14.50
N GLY A 471 -12.81 15.02 -15.66
CA GLY A 471 -12.08 15.66 -16.74
C GLY A 471 -11.65 17.10 -16.37
N PRO A 472 -10.72 17.72 -17.13
CA PRO A 472 -10.22 19.06 -16.84
C PRO A 472 -11.32 20.09 -16.62
N GLY A 473 -11.26 20.81 -15.48
CA GLY A 473 -12.24 21.84 -15.11
C GLY A 473 -13.61 21.30 -14.68
N LYS A 474 -13.76 19.99 -14.47
CA LYS A 474 -14.99 19.33 -14.00
C LYS A 474 -14.78 18.74 -12.60
N GLN A 475 -15.89 18.35 -11.97
CA GLN A 475 -15.90 17.75 -10.64
C GLN A 475 -16.79 16.49 -10.60
N MET A 476 -16.32 15.45 -9.91
CA MET A 476 -17.08 14.23 -9.62
C MET A 476 -17.07 14.00 -8.11
N SER A 477 -18.24 14.10 -7.48
CA SER A 477 -18.42 13.88 -6.04
C SER A 477 -19.14 12.55 -5.79
N PHE A 478 -18.43 11.58 -5.23
CA PHE A 478 -19.00 10.37 -4.68
C PHE A 478 -19.31 10.57 -3.19
N GLN A 479 -20.56 10.37 -2.80
CA GLN A 479 -21.03 10.64 -1.44
C GLN A 479 -21.56 9.38 -0.78
N LEU A 480 -20.88 8.96 0.27
CA LEU A 480 -21.41 8.01 1.22
C LEU A 480 -22.33 8.79 2.17
N SER A 481 -23.56 8.33 2.39
CA SER A 481 -24.55 9.04 3.21
C SER A 481 -25.38 8.07 4.05
N GLY A 482 -25.87 8.51 5.21
CA GLY A 482 -26.59 7.64 6.13
C GLY A 482 -25.68 6.53 6.68
N SER A 483 -26.01 5.27 6.37
CA SER A 483 -25.17 4.09 6.67
C SER A 483 -24.46 3.55 5.41
N GLY A 484 -24.23 4.41 4.42
CA GLY A 484 -23.56 4.05 3.17
C GLY A 484 -22.16 3.51 3.43
N LYS A 485 -21.87 2.34 2.86
CA LYS A 485 -20.57 1.69 2.95
C LYS A 485 -20.08 1.30 1.56
N LEU A 486 -18.89 1.74 1.17
CA LEU A 486 -18.21 1.18 0.00
C LEU A 486 -17.09 0.26 0.47
N THR A 487 -17.09 -0.99 0.01
CA THR A 487 -15.99 -1.93 0.22
C THR A 487 -15.26 -2.17 -1.09
N SER A 488 -13.97 -1.86 -1.20
CA SER A 488 -13.14 -2.30 -2.34
C SER A 488 -12.30 -3.50 -1.93
N PHE A 489 -12.16 -4.49 -2.81
CA PHE A 489 -11.26 -5.63 -2.62
C PHE A 489 -9.79 -5.19 -2.69
N GLY A 490 -9.47 -4.32 -3.64
CA GLY A 490 -8.17 -3.71 -3.80
C GLY A 490 -8.22 -2.20 -3.53
N GLU A 491 -7.50 -1.47 -4.35
CA GLU A 491 -7.32 -0.02 -4.27
C GLU A 491 -8.63 0.77 -4.45
N THR A 492 -8.74 1.85 -3.67
CA THR A 492 -9.60 2.99 -3.98
C THR A 492 -8.71 4.19 -4.39
N LEU A 493 -8.87 4.67 -5.62
CA LEU A 493 -8.10 5.77 -6.19
C LEU A 493 -8.97 7.03 -6.33
N ILE A 494 -8.49 8.14 -5.80
CA ILE A 494 -9.13 9.45 -5.90
C ILE A 494 -8.23 10.36 -6.74
N GLU A 495 -8.54 10.47 -8.03
CA GLU A 495 -7.74 11.25 -8.97
C GLU A 495 -8.24 12.70 -9.06
N GLN A 496 -7.54 13.50 -9.88
CA GLN A 496 -7.85 14.90 -10.13
C GLN A 496 -9.35 15.15 -10.41
N GLY A 497 -9.92 16.10 -9.67
CA GLY A 497 -11.33 16.50 -9.78
C GLY A 497 -12.32 15.46 -9.24
N GLY A 498 -11.85 14.32 -8.73
CA GLY A 498 -12.61 13.37 -7.94
C GLY A 498 -12.69 13.78 -6.47
N THR A 499 -13.82 13.51 -5.83
CA THR A 499 -14.01 13.69 -4.39
C THR A 499 -14.79 12.52 -3.81
N ILE A 500 -14.29 11.92 -2.74
CA ILE A 500 -15.07 11.04 -1.85
C ILE A 500 -15.49 11.84 -0.62
N SER A 501 -16.79 11.86 -0.33
CA SER A 501 -17.36 12.51 0.86
C SER A 501 -18.05 11.53 1.79
N LEU A 502 -17.59 11.48 3.04
CA LEU A 502 -18.16 10.71 4.14
C LEU A 502 -19.20 11.54 4.89
N ASN A 503 -20.44 11.60 4.37
CA ASN A 503 -21.50 12.48 4.88
C ASN A 503 -22.23 11.86 6.08
N GLY A 504 -21.51 11.70 7.19
CA GLY A 504 -22.03 11.29 8.49
C GLY A 504 -21.14 10.26 9.19
N SER A 505 -21.17 10.24 10.52
CA SER A 505 -20.33 9.31 11.32
C SER A 505 -20.66 7.83 11.13
N GLY A 506 -21.82 7.51 10.53
CA GLY A 506 -22.18 6.14 10.15
C GLY A 506 -21.70 5.71 8.76
N THR A 507 -21.02 6.59 8.02
CA THR A 507 -20.51 6.29 6.67
C THR A 507 -19.12 5.66 6.74
N ARG A 508 -18.87 4.69 5.86
CA ARG A 508 -17.61 3.94 5.86
C ARG A 508 -17.05 3.74 4.46
N LEU A 509 -15.80 4.14 4.26
CA LEU A 509 -14.98 3.65 3.15
C LEU A 509 -14.13 2.49 3.69
N ASP A 510 -14.17 1.34 3.04
CA ASP A 510 -13.51 0.11 3.50
C ASP A 510 -12.69 -0.46 2.34
N ALA A 511 -11.43 -0.07 2.24
CA ALA A 511 -10.54 -0.43 1.14
C ALA A 511 -9.36 -1.28 1.62
N GLN A 512 -8.60 -1.86 0.68
CA GLN A 512 -7.28 -2.38 1.03
C GLN A 512 -6.27 -1.24 1.20
N PHE A 513 -6.27 -0.31 0.25
CA PHE A 513 -5.50 0.93 0.30
C PHE A 513 -6.32 2.07 -0.31
N VAL A 514 -6.05 3.31 0.11
CA VAL A 514 -6.63 4.51 -0.50
C VAL A 514 -5.49 5.40 -0.99
N ASN A 515 -5.45 5.68 -2.29
CA ASN A 515 -4.47 6.59 -2.87
C ASN A 515 -5.16 7.84 -3.42
N ILE A 516 -4.60 9.02 -3.12
CA ILE A 516 -5.18 10.33 -3.47
C ILE A 516 -4.19 11.10 -4.35
N GLU A 517 -4.53 11.23 -5.63
CA GLU A 517 -3.68 11.82 -6.68
C GLU A 517 -4.38 13.07 -7.26
N GLY A 518 -4.18 14.21 -6.62
CA GLY A 518 -4.85 15.47 -6.98
C GLY A 518 -6.36 15.52 -6.69
N GLY A 519 -6.93 14.45 -6.13
CA GLY A 519 -8.32 14.36 -5.70
C GLY A 519 -8.55 14.85 -4.27
N THR A 520 -9.74 14.58 -3.71
CA THR A 520 -10.07 14.92 -2.32
C THR A 520 -10.79 13.80 -1.58
N LEU A 521 -10.31 13.48 -0.38
CA LEU A 521 -11.03 12.70 0.62
C LEU A 521 -11.54 13.65 1.72
N ARG A 522 -12.85 13.65 1.98
CA ARG A 522 -13.45 14.54 3.00
C ARG A 522 -14.56 13.89 3.81
N GLY A 523 -14.88 14.47 4.96
CA GLY A 523 -16.09 14.14 5.73
C GLY A 523 -15.84 13.59 7.13
N ASN A 524 -16.90 13.09 7.76
CA ASN A 524 -16.96 12.77 9.19
C ASN A 524 -17.07 11.26 9.51
N GLY A 525 -16.81 10.40 8.53
CA GLY A 525 -16.94 8.95 8.67
C GLY A 525 -15.61 8.26 8.97
N SER A 526 -15.63 6.93 8.86
CA SER A 526 -14.45 6.10 9.07
C SER A 526 -13.92 5.56 7.75
N VAL A 527 -12.60 5.52 7.62
CA VAL A 527 -11.85 4.91 6.52
C VAL A 527 -11.08 3.72 7.07
N PHE A 528 -11.45 2.52 6.64
CA PHE A 528 -10.75 1.30 6.98
C PHE A 528 -9.83 0.93 5.83
N VAL A 529 -8.57 0.65 6.15
CA VAL A 529 -7.54 0.20 5.21
C VAL A 529 -6.86 -1.08 5.73
N GLY A 530 -6.30 -1.86 4.82
CA GLY A 530 -5.68 -3.17 5.10
C GLY A 530 -6.56 -4.36 4.77
N SER A 531 -6.09 -5.54 5.12
CA SER A 531 -6.80 -6.80 4.95
C SER A 531 -6.54 -7.73 6.13
N GLY A 532 -7.58 -7.99 6.92
CA GLY A 532 -7.50 -8.86 8.09
C GLY A 532 -6.42 -8.38 9.07
N PRO A 533 -5.44 -9.24 9.43
CA PRO A 533 -4.35 -8.89 10.33
C PRO A 533 -3.31 -7.94 9.70
N ILE A 534 -3.28 -7.79 8.37
CA ILE A 534 -2.38 -6.86 7.70
C ILE A 534 -3.04 -5.49 7.63
N THR A 535 -2.36 -4.48 8.14
CA THR A 535 -2.84 -3.09 8.05
C THR A 535 -2.50 -2.49 6.68
N GLY A 536 -3.29 -1.52 6.25
CA GLY A 536 -3.03 -0.72 5.06
C GLY A 536 -2.99 0.76 5.41
N VAL A 537 -2.93 1.59 4.38
CA VAL A 537 -2.67 3.02 4.52
C VAL A 537 -3.58 3.86 3.61
N VAL A 538 -3.93 5.05 4.10
CA VAL A 538 -4.44 6.14 3.28
C VAL A 538 -3.25 7.02 2.88
N ARG A 539 -2.88 7.01 1.59
CA ARG A 539 -1.78 7.81 1.05
C ARG A 539 -2.33 9.04 0.32
N ASN A 540 -2.02 10.21 0.86
CA ASN A 540 -2.23 11.47 0.17
C ASN A 540 -0.98 11.85 -0.61
N LEU A 541 -0.91 11.39 -1.87
CA LEU A 541 0.24 11.56 -2.75
C LEU A 541 0.38 13.02 -3.20
N SER A 542 -0.71 13.59 -3.71
CA SER A 542 -0.75 14.97 -4.24
C SER A 542 -2.11 15.65 -4.10
N GLY A 543 -3.04 15.04 -3.36
CA GLY A 543 -4.39 15.52 -3.18
C GLY A 543 -4.62 16.24 -1.87
N ARG A 544 -5.88 16.21 -1.42
CA ARG A 544 -6.33 16.86 -0.19
C ARG A 544 -7.10 15.90 0.71
N VAL A 545 -6.77 15.91 2.00
CA VAL A 545 -7.56 15.28 3.05
C VAL A 545 -8.18 16.36 3.91
N GLU A 546 -9.51 16.30 4.08
CA GLU A 546 -10.31 17.28 4.80
C GLU A 546 -11.19 16.54 5.83
N PRO A 547 -10.71 16.34 7.07
CA PRO A 547 -11.59 15.84 8.13
C PRO A 547 -12.78 16.79 8.24
N GLY A 548 -13.99 16.26 8.13
CA GLY A 548 -15.22 17.05 8.15
C GLY A 548 -15.78 17.52 6.80
N ASN A 549 -16.93 18.19 6.90
CA ASN A 549 -17.63 18.89 5.82
C ASN A 549 -18.16 20.20 6.43
N GLY A 550 -17.24 21.13 6.67
CA GLY A 550 -17.26 21.94 7.88
C GLY A 550 -16.45 21.26 8.99
N VAL A 551 -16.50 21.81 10.20
CA VAL A 551 -15.85 21.21 11.38
C VAL A 551 -16.29 19.76 11.64
N GLY A 552 -15.36 18.83 11.84
CA GLY A 552 -15.65 17.54 12.44
C GLY A 552 -14.49 16.54 12.54
N LYS A 553 -14.80 15.24 12.54
CA LYS A 553 -13.82 14.18 12.84
C LYS A 553 -13.85 13.10 11.77
N MET A 554 -12.69 12.81 11.17
CA MET A 554 -12.47 11.64 10.32
C MET A 554 -11.64 10.61 11.09
N GLU A 555 -12.04 9.34 11.00
CA GLU A 555 -11.31 8.23 11.60
C GLU A 555 -10.63 7.40 10.50
N ILE A 556 -9.35 7.09 10.66
CA ILE A 556 -8.60 6.16 9.82
C ILE A 556 -8.22 4.95 10.66
N ILE A 557 -8.79 3.79 10.32
CA ILE A 557 -8.45 2.51 10.91
C ILE A 557 -7.35 1.90 10.06
N GLY A 558 -6.12 2.22 10.43
CA GLY A 558 -4.86 1.88 9.77
C GLY A 558 -3.91 3.07 9.81
N ASP A 559 -3.03 3.13 8.83
CA ASP A 559 -1.99 4.18 8.74
C ASP A 559 -2.46 5.37 7.87
N PHE A 560 -1.89 6.54 8.12
CA PHE A 560 -2.05 7.74 7.30
C PHE A 560 -0.70 8.27 6.85
N SER A 561 -0.56 8.55 5.55
CA SER A 561 0.67 9.07 4.97
C SER A 561 0.38 10.29 4.10
N ASN A 562 0.88 11.47 4.49
CA ASN A 562 0.79 12.69 3.70
C ASN A 562 2.14 13.00 3.06
N LEU A 563 2.22 12.92 1.74
CA LEU A 563 3.47 13.09 0.99
C LEU A 563 3.74 14.57 0.66
N VAL A 564 4.87 14.83 -0.01
CA VAL A 564 5.39 16.18 -0.28
C VAL A 564 4.40 17.10 -1.01
N ASP A 565 3.56 16.56 -1.89
CA ASP A 565 2.54 17.32 -2.62
C ASP A 565 1.15 17.20 -1.98
N GLY A 566 0.99 16.39 -0.93
CA GLY A 566 -0.25 16.20 -0.21
C GLY A 566 -0.57 17.36 0.73
N THR A 567 -1.85 17.71 0.83
CA THR A 567 -2.36 18.68 1.82
C THR A 567 -3.31 18.03 2.84
N LEU A 568 -3.00 18.17 4.13
CA LEU A 568 -3.98 18.00 5.20
C LEU A 568 -4.61 19.35 5.54
N ALA A 569 -5.94 19.42 5.51
CA ALA A 569 -6.69 20.64 5.71
C ALA A 569 -7.55 20.60 6.97
N ILE A 570 -7.39 21.59 7.84
CA ILE A 570 -8.04 21.68 9.15
C ILE A 570 -8.81 23.00 9.26
N GLU A 571 -10.06 22.93 9.68
CA GLU A 571 -10.93 24.06 9.97
C GLU A 571 -11.07 24.27 11.48
N LEU A 572 -10.95 25.52 11.92
CA LEU A 572 -11.14 25.91 13.32
C LEU A 572 -12.39 26.77 13.47
N GLY A 573 -13.39 26.28 14.20
CA GLY A 573 -14.62 26.99 14.58
C GLY A 573 -14.71 27.36 16.07
N GLY A 574 -13.77 26.89 16.90
CA GLY A 574 -13.73 27.10 18.34
C GLY A 574 -12.68 26.20 19.00
N THR A 575 -12.55 26.26 20.33
CA THR A 575 -11.54 25.49 21.09
C THR A 575 -12.09 24.23 21.77
N GLY A 576 -13.41 24.06 21.80
CA GLY A 576 -14.05 22.88 22.39
C GLY A 576 -13.97 21.65 21.48
N ALA A 577 -14.18 20.47 22.06
CA ALA A 577 -14.30 19.23 21.29
C ALA A 577 -15.41 19.35 20.23
N GLY A 578 -15.11 18.94 18.99
CA GLY A 578 -16.02 19.07 17.86
C GLY A 578 -16.21 20.51 17.36
N GLN A 579 -15.35 21.45 17.79
CA GLN A 579 -15.31 22.82 17.25
C GLN A 579 -14.13 23.07 16.33
N PHE A 580 -13.31 22.07 16.06
CA PHE A 580 -12.25 22.09 15.05
C PHE A 580 -12.09 20.69 14.45
N ASP A 581 -11.46 20.62 13.29
CA ASP A 581 -11.23 19.35 12.59
C ASP A 581 -10.26 18.44 13.33
N VAL A 582 -10.58 17.15 13.35
CA VAL A 582 -9.74 16.10 13.92
C VAL A 582 -9.58 14.96 12.91
N LEU A 583 -8.33 14.65 12.57
CA LEU A 583 -7.95 13.39 11.94
C LEU A 583 -7.49 12.42 13.03
N ASP A 584 -8.22 11.35 13.23
CA ASP A 584 -7.89 10.33 14.24
C ASP A 584 -7.43 9.05 13.54
N VAL A 585 -6.20 8.64 13.79
CA VAL A 585 -5.52 7.55 13.09
C VAL A 585 -5.24 6.42 14.09
N ASP A 586 -5.58 5.18 13.75
CA ASP A 586 -5.44 4.02 14.65
C ASP A 586 -3.98 3.67 14.96
N ARG A 587 -3.07 3.93 14.01
CA ARG A 587 -1.66 3.51 14.10
C ARG A 587 -0.68 4.66 13.81
N PHE A 588 -0.01 4.67 12.65
CA PHE A 588 1.01 5.65 12.33
C PHE A 588 0.43 6.81 11.51
N ALA A 589 0.94 8.02 11.77
CA ALA A 589 0.79 9.16 10.87
C ALA A 589 2.16 9.64 10.39
N PHE A 590 2.41 9.53 9.09
CA PHE A 590 3.62 10.01 8.43
C PHE A 590 3.35 11.35 7.76
N LEU A 591 4.07 12.38 8.19
CA LEU A 591 3.79 13.76 7.83
C LEU A 591 4.90 14.35 6.97
N ASN A 592 4.50 14.87 5.82
CA ASN A 592 5.25 15.74 4.92
C ASN A 592 4.24 16.69 4.24
N GLY A 593 4.66 17.45 3.24
CA GLY A 593 3.78 18.31 2.45
C GLY A 593 3.19 19.46 3.25
N THR A 594 1.90 19.75 3.04
CA THR A 594 1.28 20.98 3.54
C THR A 594 0.25 20.72 4.65
N LEU A 595 0.40 21.42 5.77
CA LEU A 595 -0.70 21.66 6.70
C LEU A 595 -1.39 22.97 6.31
N GLN A 596 -2.66 22.89 5.94
CA GLN A 596 -3.49 24.06 5.70
C GLN A 596 -4.50 24.24 6.84
N VAL A 597 -4.53 25.42 7.44
CA VAL A 597 -5.48 25.76 8.50
C VAL A 597 -6.36 26.93 8.05
N SER A 598 -7.67 26.83 8.30
CA SER A 598 -8.62 27.90 8.03
C SER A 598 -9.50 28.21 9.25
N LEU A 599 -9.94 29.48 9.36
CA LEU A 599 -10.81 29.93 10.46
C LEU A 599 -12.26 30.01 9.98
N ASN A 600 -13.14 29.25 10.60
CA ASN A 600 -14.57 29.24 10.30
C ASN A 600 -15.32 30.23 11.20
N GLY A 601 -15.13 31.53 10.96
CA GLY A 601 -15.75 32.60 11.76
C GLY A 601 -15.23 32.69 13.20
N PHE A 602 -14.17 31.96 13.52
CA PHE A 602 -13.53 31.91 14.83
C PHE A 602 -12.34 32.87 14.89
N ALA A 603 -12.19 33.57 16.02
CA ALA A 603 -11.05 34.44 16.29
C ALA A 603 -10.22 33.81 17.43
N PRO A 604 -9.10 33.12 17.11
CA PRO A 604 -8.24 32.54 18.12
C PRO A 604 -7.69 33.58 19.09
N VAL A 605 -7.43 33.17 20.33
CA VAL A 605 -6.71 33.98 21.32
C VAL A 605 -5.44 33.29 21.76
N VAL A 606 -4.46 34.08 22.20
CA VAL A 606 -3.17 33.56 22.71
C VAL A 606 -3.40 32.52 23.80
N GLY A 607 -2.72 31.39 23.67
CA GLY A 607 -2.86 30.22 24.56
C GLY A 607 -3.92 29.21 24.11
N ASN A 608 -4.68 29.46 23.04
CA ASN A 608 -5.53 28.42 22.45
C ASN A 608 -4.67 27.30 21.84
N MET A 609 -5.16 26.07 21.99
CA MET A 609 -4.52 24.86 21.51
C MET A 609 -5.56 23.97 20.82
N PHE A 610 -5.15 23.32 19.72
CA PHE A 610 -6.00 22.47 18.90
C PHE A 610 -5.24 21.18 18.57
N THR A 611 -5.62 20.08 19.21
CA THR A 611 -5.09 18.75 18.90
C THR A 611 -5.85 18.18 17.70
N PHE A 612 -5.39 18.48 16.50
CA PHE A 612 -6.11 18.18 15.26
C PHE A 612 -5.73 16.84 14.63
N LEU A 613 -4.64 16.22 15.09
CA LEU A 613 -4.23 14.89 14.68
C LEU A 613 -3.91 14.07 15.92
N THR A 614 -4.49 12.87 16.00
CA THR A 614 -4.18 11.87 17.02
C THR A 614 -3.83 10.54 16.36
N THR A 615 -2.93 9.79 17.00
CA THR A 615 -2.55 8.43 16.58
C THR A 615 -2.76 7.42 17.72
N GLY A 616 -2.72 6.12 17.39
CA GLY A 616 -2.52 5.08 18.40
C GLY A 616 -1.11 5.10 18.99
N ALA A 617 -0.73 3.99 19.65
CA ALA A 617 0.56 3.86 20.33
C ALA A 617 1.78 3.86 19.38
N ASP A 618 1.53 3.70 18.09
CA ASP A 618 2.53 3.62 17.03
C ASP A 618 3.13 5.00 16.70
N GLY A 619 2.30 6.06 16.67
CA GLY A 619 2.76 7.44 16.79
C GLY A 619 2.85 8.27 15.51
N VAL A 620 3.27 9.53 15.68
CA VAL A 620 3.47 10.53 14.62
C VAL A 620 4.94 10.55 14.19
N ASN A 621 5.18 10.53 12.89
CA ASN A 621 6.51 10.55 12.27
C ASN A 621 6.61 11.66 11.24
N GLY A 622 7.71 12.42 11.27
CA GLY A 622 7.92 13.55 10.37
C GLY A 622 7.14 14.81 10.77
N GLU A 623 7.26 15.84 9.94
CA GLU A 623 6.65 17.15 10.13
C GLU A 623 6.11 17.69 8.80
N PHE A 624 5.15 18.62 8.85
CA PHE A 624 4.69 19.27 7.63
C PHE A 624 5.76 20.23 7.12
N SER A 625 6.24 20.00 5.90
CA SER A 625 7.26 20.84 5.25
C SER A 625 6.75 22.26 4.95
N ASN A 626 5.44 22.42 4.75
CA ASN A 626 4.81 23.70 4.45
C ASN A 626 3.65 23.96 5.41
N LEU A 627 3.60 25.17 5.97
CA LEU A 627 2.53 25.61 6.86
C LEU A 627 1.76 26.75 6.20
N MET A 628 0.50 26.49 5.82
CA MET A 628 -0.45 27.49 5.33
C MET A 628 -1.41 27.85 6.46
N LEU A 629 -0.98 28.77 7.34
CA LEU A 629 -1.71 29.14 8.55
C LEU A 629 -2.39 30.51 8.41
N PRO A 630 -3.49 30.77 9.14
CA PRO A 630 -4.17 32.07 9.11
C PRO A 630 -3.25 33.20 9.57
N ALA A 631 -3.19 34.30 8.81
CA ALA A 631 -2.39 35.48 9.16
C ALA A 631 -2.94 36.23 10.41
N GLY A 632 -2.12 37.12 10.97
CA GLY A 632 -2.47 37.92 12.16
C GLY A 632 -2.25 37.20 13.50
N PHE A 633 -1.69 35.99 13.48
CA PHE A 633 -1.33 35.21 14.67
C PHE A 633 0.07 34.64 14.53
N GLN A 634 0.77 34.52 15.66
CA GLN A 634 1.98 33.72 15.74
C GLN A 634 1.56 32.31 16.13
N TRP A 635 1.77 31.36 15.23
CA TRP A 635 1.42 29.96 15.42
C TRP A 635 2.62 29.12 15.83
N GLY A 636 2.38 28.10 16.65
CA GLY A 636 3.31 27.00 16.89
C GLY A 636 2.64 25.68 16.53
N VAL A 637 3.41 24.73 16.00
CA VAL A 637 2.96 23.36 15.78
C VAL A 637 3.86 22.47 16.62
N ASP A 638 3.26 21.76 17.57
CA ASP A 638 3.94 20.77 18.39
C ASP A 638 3.66 19.39 17.80
N TYR A 639 4.71 18.73 17.34
CA TYR A 639 4.69 17.31 16.93
C TYR A 639 5.07 16.46 18.14
N LEU A 640 4.07 15.85 18.78
CA LEU A 640 4.23 14.97 19.93
C LEU A 640 4.29 13.51 19.46
N ALA A 641 4.59 12.60 20.39
CA ALA A 641 4.72 11.18 20.06
C ALA A 641 3.44 10.58 19.44
N ASP A 642 2.26 11.00 19.90
CA ASP A 642 0.96 10.43 19.52
C ASP A 642 -0.04 11.47 18.99
N SER A 643 0.40 12.70 18.76
CA SER A 643 -0.50 13.79 18.39
C SER A 643 0.21 15.00 17.80
N VAL A 644 -0.54 15.80 17.03
CA VAL A 644 -0.08 17.12 16.57
C VAL A 644 -0.99 18.21 17.11
N VAL A 645 -0.38 19.22 17.73
CA VAL A 645 -1.09 20.32 18.41
C VAL A 645 -0.72 21.66 17.80
N LEU A 646 -1.71 22.34 17.22
CA LEU A 646 -1.57 23.73 16.79
C LEU A 646 -1.80 24.68 17.98
N LYS A 647 -0.95 25.69 18.14
CA LYS A 647 -0.99 26.65 19.26
C LYS A 647 -0.95 28.09 18.78
N VAL A 648 -1.73 28.94 19.44
CA VAL A 648 -1.62 30.39 19.28
C VAL A 648 -0.61 30.93 20.30
N LEU A 649 0.59 31.26 19.85
CA LEU A 649 1.68 31.74 20.71
C LEU A 649 1.61 33.25 20.97
N GLY A 650 1.05 33.99 20.01
CA GLY A 650 1.01 35.45 20.05
C GLY A 650 0.08 36.03 19.00
N LEU A 651 -0.08 37.35 19.02
CA LEU A 651 -0.71 38.07 17.91
C LEU A 651 0.39 38.41 16.91
N GLY A 652 0.15 38.11 15.64
CA GLY A 652 1.02 38.52 14.53
C GLY A 652 0.73 39.97 14.15
N THR A 653 1.64 40.60 13.41
CA THR A 653 1.36 41.91 12.82
C THR A 653 0.31 41.72 11.73
N SER A 654 -0.83 42.39 11.84
CA SER A 654 -1.90 42.24 10.84
C SER A 654 -1.38 42.70 9.47
N GLY A 655 -1.47 41.87 8.43
CA GLY A 655 -0.93 42.19 7.10
C GLY A 655 0.48 41.66 6.82
N ASP A 656 1.15 41.10 7.83
CA ASP A 656 2.37 40.27 7.71
C ASP A 656 1.92 38.88 7.24
N PHE A 657 2.00 38.67 5.94
CA PHE A 657 1.47 37.53 5.21
C PHE A 657 2.51 36.48 4.89
N ASP A 658 3.80 36.81 4.92
CA ASP A 658 4.87 35.81 4.84
C ASP A 658 5.48 35.45 6.21
N GLY A 659 5.07 36.15 7.27
CA GLY A 659 5.35 35.80 8.66
C GLY A 659 6.76 36.16 9.11
N ASP A 660 7.45 37.05 8.39
CA ASP A 660 8.83 37.43 8.68
C ASP A 660 8.94 38.51 9.78
N GLY A 661 7.80 39.01 10.25
CA GLY A 661 7.69 39.96 11.35
C GLY A 661 7.53 41.41 10.90
N ASP A 662 7.51 41.70 9.60
CA ASP A 662 7.17 43.01 9.06
C ASP A 662 6.00 43.00 8.05
N VAL A 663 5.65 44.17 7.50
CA VAL A 663 4.54 44.33 6.55
C VAL A 663 5.02 45.16 5.38
N ASP A 664 5.46 44.54 4.30
CA ASP A 664 6.16 45.17 3.20
C ASP A 664 5.70 44.67 1.81
N GLY A 665 6.52 44.85 0.76
CA GLY A 665 6.15 44.43 -0.59
C GLY A 665 6.08 42.91 -0.77
N HIS A 666 6.82 42.13 0.02
CA HIS A 666 6.85 40.68 -0.01
C HIS A 666 5.53 40.09 0.49
N ASP A 667 4.93 40.65 1.54
CA ASP A 667 3.60 40.25 2.01
C ASP A 667 2.53 40.41 0.96
N PHE A 668 2.57 41.53 0.21
CA PHE A 668 1.63 41.77 -0.86
C PHE A 668 1.74 40.69 -1.96
N LEU A 669 2.96 40.24 -2.26
CA LEU A 669 3.20 39.16 -3.22
C LEU A 669 2.74 37.80 -2.68
N ALA A 670 2.94 37.52 -1.39
CA ALA A 670 2.43 36.33 -0.73
C ALA A 670 0.90 36.27 -0.82
N TRP A 671 0.23 37.38 -0.50
CA TRP A 671 -1.23 37.50 -0.63
C TRP A 671 -1.73 37.40 -2.07
N GLN A 672 -1.02 37.99 -3.04
CA GLN A 672 -1.40 37.85 -4.45
C GLN A 672 -1.36 36.40 -4.93
N ARG A 673 -0.45 35.59 -4.40
CA ARG A 673 -0.35 34.16 -4.71
C ARG A 673 -1.41 33.34 -3.98
N ASN A 674 -1.78 33.73 -2.77
CA ASN A 674 -2.82 33.07 -2.00
C ASN A 674 -3.72 34.07 -1.24
N PRO A 675 -4.81 34.57 -1.86
CA PRO A 675 -5.71 35.53 -1.22
C PRO A 675 -6.45 34.99 0.01
N SER A 676 -6.39 33.69 0.28
CA SER A 676 -7.05 33.06 1.44
C SER A 676 -6.26 33.20 2.74
N ILE A 677 -4.99 33.63 2.70
CA ILE A 677 -4.16 33.81 3.90
C ILE A 677 -4.62 34.97 4.79
N GLY A 678 -5.32 35.96 4.23
CA GLY A 678 -5.80 37.13 4.96
C GLY A 678 -6.43 38.20 4.07
N ASN A 679 -6.86 39.31 4.68
CA ASN A 679 -7.56 40.38 3.97
C ASN A 679 -6.58 41.46 3.49
N LEU A 680 -6.61 41.84 2.21
CA LEU A 680 -5.75 42.90 1.65
C LEU A 680 -5.83 44.23 2.43
N ALA A 681 -6.97 44.51 3.08
CA ALA A 681 -7.11 45.69 3.94
C ALA A 681 -6.08 45.69 5.09
N ASP A 682 -5.73 44.53 5.62
CA ASP A 682 -4.81 44.38 6.73
C ASP A 682 -3.39 44.78 6.32
N TRP A 683 -2.93 44.32 5.16
CA TRP A 683 -1.66 44.77 4.57
C TRP A 683 -1.65 46.28 4.33
N ARG A 684 -2.70 46.83 3.70
CA ARG A 684 -2.77 48.27 3.41
C ARG A 684 -2.72 49.14 4.66
N ASN A 685 -3.33 48.68 5.75
CA ASN A 685 -3.41 49.44 6.99
C ASN A 685 -2.12 49.36 7.82
N ASN A 686 -1.30 48.33 7.60
CA ASN A 686 -0.11 48.07 8.39
C ASN A 686 1.20 48.14 7.60
N TYR A 687 1.17 48.48 6.30
CA TYR A 687 2.37 48.63 5.48
C TYR A 687 3.43 49.52 6.15
N GLY A 688 4.63 48.96 6.36
CA GLY A 688 5.74 49.54 7.09
C GLY A 688 5.77 49.24 8.60
N ALA A 689 4.85 48.42 9.12
CA ALA A 689 4.89 47.90 10.49
C ALA A 689 5.95 46.79 10.60
N GLY A 690 6.55 46.62 11.78
CA GLY A 690 7.55 45.56 12.05
C GLY A 690 8.94 45.80 11.44
N GLY A 691 9.01 46.51 10.30
CA GLY A 691 10.27 46.82 9.62
C GLY A 691 11.08 47.85 10.40
N SER A 692 12.36 47.55 10.64
CA SER A 692 13.32 48.62 10.96
C SER A 692 13.29 49.58 9.78
N LEU A 693 12.83 50.81 10.02
CA LEU A 693 12.86 51.90 9.03
C LEU A 693 14.31 52.07 8.55
N SER A 694 14.71 51.34 7.52
CA SER A 694 15.88 51.67 6.75
C SER A 694 15.52 53.00 6.10
N ALA A 695 16.09 54.08 6.64
CA ALA A 695 15.89 55.42 6.15
C ALA A 695 16.08 55.35 4.63
N ALA A 696 14.99 55.57 3.88
CA ALA A 696 15.05 55.65 2.44
C ALA A 696 16.16 56.65 2.11
N THR A 697 17.30 56.14 1.62
CA THR A 697 18.33 57.02 1.08
C THR A 697 17.63 57.77 -0.03
N ALA A 698 17.41 59.06 0.18
CA ALA A 698 16.76 59.92 -0.79
C ALA A 698 17.42 59.62 -2.14
N VAL A 699 16.65 59.03 -3.06
CA VAL A 699 17.11 58.81 -4.43
C VAL A 699 17.54 60.20 -4.91
N PRO A 700 18.82 60.42 -5.26
CA PRO A 700 19.24 61.73 -5.70
C PRO A 700 18.43 62.09 -6.94
N GLU A 701 17.53 63.06 -6.82
CA GLU A 701 16.91 63.65 -7.99
C GLU A 701 18.05 64.15 -8.88
N PRO A 702 18.03 63.87 -10.21
CA PRO A 702 18.98 64.48 -11.10
C PRO A 702 18.80 65.99 -10.98
N SER A 703 19.76 66.66 -10.33
CA SER A 703 19.75 68.09 -10.14
C SER A 703 19.39 68.75 -11.47
N GLY A 704 18.35 69.60 -11.47
CA GLY A 704 17.74 70.17 -12.68
C GLY A 704 18.71 70.83 -13.67
N SER A 705 19.96 71.05 -13.27
CA SER A 705 21.12 71.35 -14.10
C SER A 705 21.37 70.33 -15.23
N ILE A 706 21.15 69.03 -15.04
CA ILE A 706 21.36 68.01 -16.10
C ILE A 706 20.25 68.07 -17.17
N LEU A 707 19.00 68.32 -16.76
CA LEU A 707 17.88 68.53 -17.70
C LEU A 707 18.01 69.85 -18.47
N LEU A 708 18.51 70.91 -17.82
CA LEU A 708 18.84 72.19 -18.47
C LEU A 708 20.00 72.07 -19.48
N LEU A 709 21.03 71.25 -19.17
CA LEU A 709 22.13 70.98 -20.09
C LEU A 709 21.69 70.15 -21.31
N MET A 710 20.79 69.17 -21.13
CA MET A 710 20.22 68.42 -22.26
C MET A 710 19.27 69.28 -23.12
N ALA A 711 18.48 70.17 -22.51
CA ALA A 711 17.65 71.12 -23.27
C ALA A 711 18.50 72.13 -24.07
N ALA A 712 19.61 72.62 -23.52
CA ALA A 712 20.54 73.52 -24.20
C ALA A 712 21.33 72.81 -25.35
N ALA A 713 21.63 71.52 -25.19
CA ALA A 713 22.27 70.71 -26.24
C ALA A 713 21.34 70.42 -27.43
N ILE A 714 20.02 70.37 -27.21
CA ILE A 714 19.03 70.20 -28.28
C ILE A 714 18.77 71.54 -29.01
N LEU A 715 18.81 72.68 -28.31
CA LEU A 715 18.63 74.02 -28.90
C LEU A 715 19.82 74.50 -29.73
N THR A 716 21.03 74.00 -29.48
CA THR A 716 22.23 74.36 -30.27
C THR A 716 22.40 73.54 -31.55
N ARG A 717 21.65 72.45 -31.73
CA ARG A 717 21.69 71.62 -32.95
C ARG A 717 20.80 72.10 -34.10
N THR A 718 19.88 73.04 -33.88
CA THR A 718 18.97 73.54 -34.93
C THR A 718 19.45 74.81 -35.65
N GLN A 719 20.64 75.36 -35.34
CA GLN A 719 21.16 76.59 -35.96
C GLN A 719 22.45 76.44 -36.81
N ARG A 720 22.74 75.27 -37.40
CA ARG A 720 23.80 75.18 -38.44
C ARG A 720 23.43 74.33 -39.65
N ARG A 721 22.79 74.98 -40.63
CA ARG A 721 23.23 75.16 -42.03
C ARG A 721 22.04 75.28 -42.99
N ARG A 722 21.67 76.53 -43.30
CA ARG A 722 21.39 76.96 -44.68
C ARG A 722 22.74 77.39 -45.28
N ILE A 723 23.15 76.74 -46.36
CA ILE A 723 23.72 77.21 -47.64
C ILE A 723 23.84 75.96 -48.50
#